data_AF-A0A3M7MTI5-F1
#
_entry.id   AF-A0A3M7MTI5-F1
#
_cell.length_a   1.000
_cell.length_b   1.000
_cell.length_c   1.000
_cell.angle_alpha   90.00
_cell.angle_beta   90.00
_cell.angle_gamma   90.00
#
_symmetry.space_group_name_H-M   'P 1'
#
loop_
_entity.id
_entity.type
_entity.pdbx_description
1 polymer ?
#
loop_
_entity_poly.entity_id
_entity_poly.type
_entity_poly.pdbx_seq_one_letter_code
_entity_poly.pdbx_strand_id
1 'polypeptide(L)'
;MALAVEDEDVFGVPAPKRQRLEAPAALRTGSRLFAPFRTIGLVSPTPVPFTLTALGKTTWQVTTSVGRSLQTYDLRRGLQLVFLSRPQCPDTITAICAYRDRVFVAWGGARGQNGGVAVFKRGQLQAHLEPAGTMQQIDQLVVFGPWIVGCGTKGVEVWKHGTREHYTSIAAHVAIYNVRTAKLVHTLHAPPHVSGPVTAMQPASAVCVLAVAYADGSLCLYDVDTDEVIMTLKSRSGKAVTSIAFRSDGLGAGQDGRGDGVMATASAEGGDITFWDLSKGGRVAGVLRNAHDISNTVHHSGISKIDFLPGQHVLLSSGLDNALKSWIFDSQPFSPVPRPLHSRSGHGAPVTELAFLPAASDGSEASGKWLLSAGHDRSLWAFSLRKDGQNTELSQGEVKHKAKKTGKLTDGHSAIEDLKVPPIVSMACSLNRDGGMAAVTGRPWTNERGATAEESSKTGWESIVTAHADDSRARTWSWGRKKAGRWAFESGDKTPVTSVAITTCGTFAIIGSKAGAIDMFNLQSGAHRQRFPPRLKPAVAKELKHRLEEKPDLLDTIRGHSDAITGLVVDSLNRTMVSTGLDGAVIFWHFATGTIAKRLKLPCTAALRIKYSPVSNLLALSCDDLCVRIVDIESYRIVRELWACAGQINDLCFSNDGRWIVTCSMDSVVRVFDLATANLIDAFRTATCTNVAFSPTGEHLATSHAGALGINIWTNKSLYTHIPIQRINEEKSTIDLTAAACFEPSNQLVLADHAAQGEDIVESVDVGAAAIDQLDASLLTLSLLPRSRWQTLLNLENIRQRNKPIQPPEKPQAAPFFLGSSLAISSQNSNPDRPTEPQHETGIIATMADVQSLPPSADRERDRQISSILSSSDPPTPTSTSTLIQHLLSLPPSATDLFIRSLSLSELPTFINILTSHLRTQRDYELVNTWMAVVLKVHSEYISEVDSVRKAVEEWSKVNGEEEQRLDAMVGYVSGVVDGWLRSAR
;
A
#
# COMPACT_ATOMS: atom_id res chain seq x y z
N MET A 1 -79.67 42.02 -16.53
CA MET A 1 -78.88 42.40 -17.71
C MET A 1 -77.43 42.38 -17.25
N ALA A 2 -76.65 41.46 -17.77
CA ALA A 2 -75.38 41.01 -17.20
C ALA A 2 -74.21 41.93 -17.58
N LEU A 3 -73.42 42.36 -16.58
CA LEU A 3 -72.07 42.89 -16.71
C LEU A 3 -71.30 42.70 -15.39
N ALA A 4 -70.07 42.20 -15.53
CA ALA A 4 -68.83 42.56 -14.80
C ALA A 4 -68.65 42.27 -13.28
N VAL A 5 -67.60 41.44 -13.01
CA VAL A 5 -66.58 41.50 -11.92
C VAL A 5 -67.12 41.07 -10.53
N GLU A 6 -66.58 40.08 -9.78
CA GLU A 6 -65.24 39.88 -9.17
C GLU A 6 -64.97 38.38 -8.80
N ASP A 7 -63.76 38.13 -8.23
CA ASP A 7 -63.30 37.02 -7.37
C ASP A 7 -62.68 35.77 -8.01
N GLU A 8 -61.68 35.10 -7.43
CA GLU A 8 -60.48 35.40 -6.63
C GLU A 8 -59.73 34.04 -6.53
N ASP A 9 -58.41 34.11 -6.32
CA ASP A 9 -57.51 33.07 -5.79
C ASP A 9 -57.34 31.69 -6.46
N VAL A 10 -56.08 31.39 -6.83
CA VAL A 10 -55.23 30.34 -6.21
C VAL A 10 -53.83 30.36 -6.83
N PHE A 11 -52.83 30.63 -5.98
CA PHE A 11 -51.41 30.26 -6.01
C PHE A 11 -50.78 29.80 -7.34
N GLY A 12 -49.86 30.63 -7.87
CA GLY A 12 -48.91 30.25 -8.91
C GLY A 12 -47.84 29.28 -8.39
N VAL A 13 -47.91 28.02 -8.82
CA VAL A 13 -46.84 27.03 -8.70
C VAL A 13 -45.72 27.39 -9.70
N PRO A 14 -44.43 27.48 -9.29
CA PRO A 14 -43.35 27.64 -10.26
C PRO A 14 -43.16 26.35 -11.06
N ALA A 15 -43.04 26.49 -12.39
CA ALA A 15 -42.90 25.42 -13.36
C ALA A 15 -41.80 24.40 -13.00
N PRO A 16 -42.01 23.09 -13.28
CA PRO A 16 -41.04 22.05 -12.96
C PRO A 16 -39.74 22.30 -13.74
N LYS A 17 -38.64 22.44 -12.99
CA LYS A 17 -37.27 22.41 -13.52
C LYS A 17 -37.13 21.21 -14.46
N ARG A 18 -36.70 21.48 -15.70
CA ARG A 18 -36.29 20.49 -16.69
C ARG A 18 -35.49 19.37 -16.00
N GLN A 19 -36.05 18.16 -15.96
CA GLN A 19 -35.29 16.96 -15.65
C GLN A 19 -34.16 16.84 -16.67
N ARG A 20 -32.94 17.10 -16.21
CA ARG A 20 -31.73 16.74 -16.92
C ARG A 20 -31.71 15.21 -16.94
N LEU A 21 -31.97 14.61 -18.10
CA LEU A 21 -31.75 13.18 -18.32
C LEU A 21 -30.32 12.87 -17.86
N GLU A 22 -30.20 12.10 -16.77
CA GLU A 22 -28.94 11.59 -16.28
C GLU A 22 -28.27 10.83 -17.43
N ALA A 23 -27.08 11.29 -17.84
CA ALA A 23 -26.22 10.48 -18.67
C ALA A 23 -25.96 9.16 -17.92
N PRO A 24 -25.95 7.99 -18.58
CA PRO A 24 -25.67 6.73 -17.91
C PRO A 24 -24.32 6.86 -17.21
N ALA A 25 -24.32 6.81 -15.87
CA ALA A 25 -23.12 6.89 -15.07
C ALA A 25 -22.13 5.84 -15.58
N ALA A 26 -20.95 6.28 -16.03
CA ALA A 26 -19.90 5.37 -16.47
C ALA A 26 -19.66 4.35 -15.34
N LEU A 27 -19.79 3.05 -15.66
CA LEU A 27 -19.54 1.95 -14.73
C LEU A 27 -18.18 2.15 -14.07
N ARG A 28 -18.19 2.46 -12.76
CA ARG A 28 -16.97 2.71 -11.99
C ARG A 28 -16.18 1.41 -11.89
N THR A 29 -14.92 1.45 -12.31
CA THR A 29 -14.05 0.27 -12.43
C THR A 29 -13.09 0.09 -11.24
N GLY A 30 -13.15 0.91 -10.19
CA GLY A 30 -12.23 0.77 -9.03
C GLY A 30 -12.76 1.22 -7.66
N SER A 31 -12.19 0.67 -6.58
CA SER A 31 -12.49 0.99 -5.18
C SER A 31 -12.30 2.49 -4.86
N ARG A 32 -13.15 3.01 -3.97
CA ARG A 32 -13.10 4.41 -3.50
C ARG A 32 -11.90 4.64 -2.59
N LEU A 33 -11.64 3.71 -1.66
CA LEU A 33 -10.59 3.85 -0.65
C LEU A 33 -9.24 3.29 -1.10
N PHE A 34 -9.22 2.18 -1.83
CA PHE A 34 -7.99 1.45 -2.14
C PHE A 34 -7.68 1.48 -3.64
N ALA A 35 -6.50 1.99 -3.99
CA ALA A 35 -5.93 1.85 -5.33
C ALA A 35 -4.95 0.68 -5.36
N PRO A 36 -4.95 -0.16 -6.41
CA PRO A 36 -3.99 -1.24 -6.52
C PRO A 36 -2.59 -0.67 -6.81
N PHE A 37 -1.60 -1.00 -5.97
CA PHE A 37 -0.25 -0.47 -6.07
C PHE A 37 0.66 -1.44 -6.84
N ARG A 38 0.97 -2.61 -6.27
CA ARG A 38 1.84 -3.63 -6.89
C ARG A 38 1.62 -5.01 -6.28
N THR A 39 2.00 -6.05 -7.01
CA THR A 39 2.13 -7.39 -6.43
C THR A 39 3.59 -7.61 -6.00
N ILE A 40 3.79 -8.11 -4.77
CA ILE A 40 5.11 -8.42 -4.21
C ILE A 40 5.28 -9.94 -4.04
N GLY A 41 6.52 -10.38 -3.88
CA GLY A 41 6.85 -11.80 -3.70
C GLY A 41 6.87 -12.62 -4.99
N LEU A 42 6.78 -11.96 -6.16
CA LEU A 42 6.88 -12.59 -7.47
C LEU A 42 8.17 -12.18 -8.17
N VAL A 43 8.89 -13.18 -8.68
CA VAL A 43 10.16 -13.06 -9.42
C VAL A 43 10.03 -13.70 -10.80
N SER A 44 9.62 -14.97 -10.85
CA SER A 44 9.41 -15.72 -12.09
C SER A 44 8.35 -16.82 -11.91
N PRO A 45 7.07 -16.44 -11.69
CA PRO A 45 5.98 -17.40 -11.46
C PRO A 45 5.40 -18.01 -12.73
N THR A 46 5.78 -17.52 -13.91
CA THR A 46 5.21 -17.94 -15.20
C THR A 46 6.19 -18.81 -16.00
N PRO A 47 5.72 -19.67 -16.92
CA PRO A 47 6.59 -20.43 -17.81
C PRO A 47 7.28 -19.57 -18.88
N VAL A 48 6.95 -18.27 -18.95
CA VAL A 48 7.52 -17.36 -19.94
C VAL A 48 9.03 -17.25 -19.72
N PRO A 49 9.85 -17.58 -20.75
CA PRO A 49 11.30 -17.54 -20.65
C PRO A 49 11.81 -16.13 -20.36
N PHE A 50 12.80 -15.98 -19.47
CA PHE A 50 13.47 -14.69 -19.28
C PHE A 50 14.31 -14.29 -20.50
N THR A 51 14.58 -12.99 -20.62
CA THR A 51 15.43 -12.43 -21.68
C THR A 51 16.60 -11.64 -21.09
N LEU A 52 17.73 -11.65 -21.79
CA LEU A 52 18.99 -11.02 -21.38
C LEU A 52 19.33 -9.86 -22.29
N THR A 53 19.91 -8.80 -21.72
CA THR A 53 20.37 -7.66 -22.48
C THR A 53 21.63 -7.08 -21.88
N ALA A 54 22.65 -6.87 -22.71
CA ALA A 54 23.86 -6.18 -22.34
C ALA A 54 23.63 -4.65 -22.35
N LEU A 55 23.89 -4.00 -21.22
CA LEU A 55 24.09 -2.55 -21.17
C LEU A 55 25.58 -2.28 -21.14
N GLY A 56 26.14 -1.86 -22.27
CA GLY A 56 27.59 -1.70 -22.41
C GLY A 56 28.35 -3.02 -22.27
N LYS A 57 29.53 -2.98 -21.66
CA LYS A 57 30.42 -4.16 -21.55
C LYS A 57 30.30 -4.94 -20.23
N THR A 58 29.78 -4.31 -19.17
CA THR A 58 29.94 -4.85 -17.80
C THR A 58 28.63 -5.12 -17.06
N THR A 59 27.51 -4.61 -17.56
CA THR A 59 26.21 -4.75 -16.89
C THR A 59 25.24 -5.52 -17.76
N TRP A 60 24.62 -6.52 -17.15
CA TRP A 60 23.62 -7.38 -17.78
C TRP A 60 22.29 -7.21 -17.07
N GLN A 61 21.25 -7.01 -17.87
CA GLN A 61 19.88 -6.94 -17.38
C GLN A 61 19.15 -8.24 -17.70
N VAL A 62 18.43 -8.75 -16.71
CA VAL A 62 17.54 -9.91 -16.84
C VAL A 62 16.12 -9.41 -16.73
N THR A 63 15.29 -9.65 -17.74
CA THR A 63 13.86 -9.33 -17.66
C THR A 63 13.04 -10.59 -17.56
N THR A 64 12.23 -10.70 -16.52
CA THR A 64 11.31 -11.82 -16.26
C THR A 64 9.86 -11.36 -16.38
N SER A 65 8.96 -12.30 -16.66
CA SER A 65 7.51 -12.07 -16.64
C SER A 65 6.91 -12.53 -15.31
N VAL A 66 6.06 -11.69 -14.75
CA VAL A 66 5.37 -11.87 -13.48
C VAL A 66 3.86 -12.13 -13.69
N GLY A 67 3.45 -12.40 -14.94
CA GLY A 67 2.05 -12.57 -15.32
C GLY A 67 1.64 -11.40 -16.21
N ARG A 68 1.09 -10.34 -15.64
CA ARG A 68 0.64 -9.14 -16.38
C ARG A 68 1.66 -8.00 -16.38
N SER A 69 2.83 -8.21 -15.78
CA SER A 69 3.90 -7.22 -15.69
C SER A 69 5.28 -7.86 -15.84
N LEU A 70 6.27 -7.04 -16.15
CA LEU A 70 7.67 -7.39 -16.30
C LEU A 70 8.49 -6.85 -15.15
N GLN A 71 9.50 -7.60 -14.74
CA GLN A 71 10.53 -7.14 -13.80
C GLN A 71 11.91 -7.24 -14.45
N THR A 72 12.65 -6.13 -14.45
CA THR A 72 14.03 -6.07 -14.95
C THR A 72 15.01 -5.96 -13.79
N TYR A 73 15.94 -6.90 -13.69
CA TYR A 73 16.96 -6.98 -12.66
C TYR A 73 18.36 -6.69 -13.21
N ASP A 74 19.22 -6.10 -12.38
CA ASP A 74 20.64 -5.92 -12.67
C ASP A 74 21.47 -7.03 -12.00
N LEU A 75 22.18 -7.82 -12.82
CA LEU A 75 23.02 -8.91 -12.36
C LEU A 75 24.24 -8.46 -11.56
N ARG A 76 24.85 -7.33 -11.93
CA ARG A 76 26.06 -6.84 -11.27
C ARG A 76 25.76 -6.35 -9.85
N ARG A 77 24.55 -5.85 -9.63
CA ARG A 77 24.04 -5.38 -8.33
C ARG A 77 23.31 -6.48 -7.54
N GLY A 78 23.62 -7.75 -7.80
CA GLY A 78 23.07 -8.87 -7.04
C GLY A 78 21.58 -9.10 -7.29
N LEU A 79 21.15 -9.03 -8.55
CA LEU A 79 19.76 -9.16 -8.98
C LEU A 79 18.84 -8.15 -8.28
N GLN A 80 19.26 -6.88 -8.25
CA GLN A 80 18.43 -5.80 -7.73
C GLN A 80 17.40 -5.41 -8.79
N LEU A 81 16.13 -5.26 -8.38
CA LEU A 81 15.06 -4.77 -9.25
C LEU A 81 15.37 -3.33 -9.68
N VAL A 82 15.39 -3.09 -10.99
CA VAL A 82 15.67 -1.78 -11.61
C VAL A 82 14.38 -1.18 -12.16
N PHE A 83 13.62 -1.95 -12.95
CA PHE A 83 12.40 -1.49 -13.59
C PHE A 83 11.26 -2.49 -13.38
N LEU A 84 10.05 -1.95 -13.24
CA LEU A 84 8.79 -2.67 -13.23
C LEU A 84 7.93 -2.08 -14.35
N SER A 85 7.29 -2.92 -15.17
CA SER A 85 6.46 -2.42 -16.27
C SER A 85 5.18 -1.73 -15.76
N ARG A 86 4.87 -0.55 -16.32
CA ARG A 86 3.64 0.21 -16.11
C ARG A 86 3.16 0.82 -17.45
N PRO A 87 1.86 0.79 -17.75
CA PRO A 87 0.77 0.10 -17.04
C PRO A 87 0.92 -1.44 -17.08
N GLN A 88 0.09 -2.17 -16.34
CA GLN A 88 0.02 -3.63 -16.49
C GLN A 88 -0.61 -3.99 -17.84
N CYS A 89 -0.22 -5.13 -18.40
CA CYS A 89 -0.83 -5.63 -19.63
C CYS A 89 -2.31 -6.01 -19.39
N PRO A 90 -3.20 -5.81 -20.37
CA PRO A 90 -4.61 -6.17 -20.26
C PRO A 90 -4.86 -7.67 -20.03
N ASP A 91 -3.91 -8.52 -20.43
CA ASP A 91 -3.95 -9.96 -20.17
C ASP A 91 -2.55 -10.46 -19.80
N THR A 92 -2.44 -11.76 -19.54
CA THR A 92 -1.21 -12.47 -19.25
C THR A 92 -0.21 -12.37 -20.39
N ILE A 93 1.04 -12.11 -20.04
CA ILE A 93 2.18 -12.04 -20.96
C ILE A 93 2.52 -13.47 -21.38
N THR A 94 2.70 -13.69 -22.67
CA THR A 94 2.99 -15.00 -23.26
C THR A 94 4.43 -15.11 -23.74
N ALA A 95 5.00 -14.01 -24.27
CA ALA A 95 6.37 -13.99 -24.78
C ALA A 95 7.05 -12.64 -24.50
N ILE A 96 8.36 -12.68 -24.25
CA ILE A 96 9.19 -11.48 -24.05
C ILE A 96 10.50 -11.57 -24.83
N CYS A 97 10.93 -10.45 -25.39
CA CYS A 97 12.21 -10.34 -26.07
C CYS A 97 12.81 -8.95 -25.83
N ALA A 98 14.02 -8.89 -25.28
CA ALA A 98 14.72 -7.64 -25.10
C ALA A 98 15.76 -7.44 -26.20
N TYR A 99 15.75 -6.24 -26.81
CA TYR A 99 16.65 -5.87 -27.88
C TYR A 99 17.11 -4.43 -27.69
N ARG A 100 18.43 -4.23 -27.55
CA ARG A 100 19.06 -2.95 -27.24
C ARG A 100 18.53 -2.34 -25.94
N ASP A 101 17.77 -1.24 -26.00
CA ASP A 101 17.22 -0.53 -24.84
C ASP A 101 15.70 -0.73 -24.69
N ARG A 102 15.10 -1.63 -25.47
CA ARG A 102 13.65 -1.88 -25.52
C ARG A 102 13.33 -3.33 -25.20
N VAL A 103 12.16 -3.54 -24.60
CA VAL A 103 11.59 -4.86 -24.32
C VAL A 103 10.28 -4.99 -25.09
N PHE A 104 10.22 -5.97 -25.97
CA PHE A 104 9.04 -6.37 -26.72
C PHE A 104 8.28 -7.43 -25.93
N VAL A 105 6.97 -7.28 -25.83
CA VAL A 105 6.11 -8.11 -24.98
C VAL A 105 4.87 -8.49 -25.77
N ALA A 106 4.61 -9.78 -25.93
CA ALA A 106 3.33 -10.27 -26.41
C ALA A 106 2.45 -10.63 -25.21
N TRP A 107 1.18 -10.29 -25.29
CA TRP A 107 0.18 -10.60 -24.27
C TRP A 107 -1.14 -11.02 -24.93
N GLY A 108 -1.91 -11.84 -24.22
CA GLY A 108 -3.22 -12.31 -24.67
C GLY A 108 -3.17 -13.40 -25.74
N GLY A 109 -4.35 -13.73 -26.28
CA GLY A 109 -4.53 -14.77 -27.30
C GLY A 109 -5.06 -16.11 -26.77
N ALA A 110 -5.18 -16.29 -25.46
CA ALA A 110 -5.86 -17.43 -24.87
C ALA A 110 -7.39 -17.21 -24.88
N ARG A 111 -8.16 -18.23 -25.31
CA ARG A 111 -9.65 -18.24 -25.28
C ARG A 111 -10.37 -17.20 -26.15
N GLY A 112 -9.74 -16.66 -27.20
CA GLY A 112 -10.40 -15.79 -28.19
C GLY A 112 -10.49 -14.31 -27.81
N GLN A 113 -9.75 -13.86 -26.80
CA GLN A 113 -9.55 -12.42 -26.54
C GLN A 113 -8.51 -11.81 -27.48
N ASN A 114 -8.62 -10.49 -27.75
CA ASN A 114 -7.66 -9.76 -28.57
C ASN A 114 -6.27 -9.76 -27.89
N GLY A 115 -5.30 -10.41 -28.51
CA GLY A 115 -3.88 -10.30 -28.14
C GLY A 115 -3.22 -9.06 -28.74
N GLY A 116 -2.03 -8.73 -28.25
CA GLY A 116 -1.25 -7.63 -28.80
C GLY A 116 0.22 -7.70 -28.44
N VAL A 117 1.03 -6.93 -29.16
CA VAL A 117 2.46 -6.77 -28.87
C VAL A 117 2.73 -5.33 -28.44
N ALA A 118 3.33 -5.16 -27.27
CA ALA A 118 3.69 -3.89 -26.68
C ALA A 118 5.21 -3.69 -26.63
N VAL A 119 5.65 -2.45 -26.75
CA VAL A 119 7.06 -2.04 -26.67
C VAL A 119 7.27 -1.21 -25.42
N PHE A 120 8.10 -1.70 -24.52
CA PHE A 120 8.47 -1.03 -23.28
C PHE A 120 9.91 -0.49 -23.36
N LYS A 121 10.14 0.68 -22.76
CA LYS A 121 11.47 1.24 -22.51
C LYS A 121 11.55 1.68 -21.06
N ARG A 122 12.52 1.16 -20.31
CA ARG A 122 12.70 1.45 -18.86
C ARG A 122 11.42 1.21 -18.04
N GLY A 123 10.64 0.20 -18.40
CA GLY A 123 9.37 -0.14 -17.75
C GLY A 123 8.17 0.73 -18.14
N GLN A 124 8.32 1.72 -19.02
CA GLN A 124 7.19 2.51 -19.52
C GLN A 124 6.76 2.03 -20.90
N LEU A 125 5.44 1.89 -21.10
CA LEU A 125 4.85 1.59 -22.40
C LEU A 125 5.14 2.75 -23.37
N GLN A 126 5.72 2.44 -24.53
CA GLN A 126 6.00 3.42 -25.57
C GLN A 126 5.05 3.34 -26.76
N ALA A 127 4.69 2.12 -27.16
CA ALA A 127 3.84 1.88 -28.31
C ALA A 127 3.31 0.44 -28.30
N HIS A 128 2.25 0.25 -29.08
CA HIS A 128 1.78 -1.06 -29.53
C HIS A 128 2.22 -1.29 -30.97
N LEU A 129 2.46 -2.55 -31.35
CA LEU A 129 2.61 -2.92 -32.77
C LEU A 129 1.24 -3.01 -33.42
N GLU A 130 1.15 -2.61 -34.69
CA GLU A 130 -0.10 -2.69 -35.43
C GLU A 130 -0.50 -4.16 -35.68
N PRO A 131 -1.71 -4.57 -35.30
CA PRO A 131 -2.24 -5.88 -35.64
C PRO A 131 -2.72 -5.88 -37.10
N ALA A 132 -2.40 -6.95 -37.86
CA ALA A 132 -2.98 -7.15 -39.20
C ALA A 132 -4.42 -7.72 -39.16
N GLY A 133 -4.92 -8.09 -37.98
CA GLY A 133 -6.23 -8.73 -37.77
C GLY A 133 -6.38 -9.28 -36.34
N THR A 134 -7.13 -10.36 -36.16
CA THR A 134 -7.21 -11.07 -34.87
C THR A 134 -5.87 -11.74 -34.57
N MET A 135 -5.05 -11.06 -33.77
CA MET A 135 -3.75 -11.57 -33.28
C MET A 135 -3.95 -12.89 -32.54
N GLN A 136 -3.24 -13.91 -32.99
CA GLN A 136 -3.20 -15.20 -32.32
C GLN A 136 -2.24 -15.16 -31.13
N GLN A 137 -2.28 -16.18 -30.28
CA GLN A 137 -1.31 -16.32 -29.20
C GLN A 137 0.10 -16.44 -29.77
N ILE A 138 0.98 -15.50 -29.39
CA ILE A 138 2.40 -15.50 -29.73
C ILE A 138 3.15 -16.17 -28.57
N ASP A 139 3.83 -17.28 -28.86
CA ASP A 139 4.56 -18.07 -27.86
C ASP A 139 6.03 -17.65 -27.78
N GLN A 140 6.60 -17.08 -28.85
CA GLN A 140 7.98 -16.62 -28.88
C GLN A 140 8.15 -15.34 -29.71
N LEU A 141 9.00 -14.43 -29.23
CA LEU A 141 9.39 -13.21 -29.93
C LEU A 141 10.89 -13.24 -30.23
N VAL A 142 11.26 -12.87 -31.46
CA VAL A 142 12.64 -12.75 -31.91
C VAL A 142 12.84 -11.44 -32.65
N VAL A 143 13.90 -10.70 -32.32
CA VAL A 143 14.23 -9.44 -32.99
C VAL A 143 15.62 -9.54 -33.57
N PHE A 144 15.74 -9.31 -34.88
CA PHE A 144 17.03 -9.30 -35.57
C PHE A 144 17.01 -8.35 -36.77
N GLY A 145 18.12 -7.65 -36.99
CA GLY A 145 18.24 -6.66 -38.06
C GLY A 145 17.10 -5.63 -38.03
N PRO A 146 16.39 -5.42 -39.15
CA PRO A 146 15.24 -4.51 -39.22
C PRO A 146 13.88 -5.18 -38.91
N TRP A 147 13.84 -6.45 -38.49
CA TRP A 147 12.61 -7.23 -38.36
C TRP A 147 12.32 -7.61 -36.90
N ILE A 148 11.03 -7.61 -36.56
CA ILE A 148 10.48 -8.19 -35.34
C ILE A 148 9.62 -9.37 -35.79
N VAL A 149 9.84 -10.55 -35.21
CA VAL A 149 9.17 -11.79 -35.60
C VAL A 149 8.48 -12.38 -34.38
N GLY A 150 7.17 -12.60 -34.48
CA GLY A 150 6.35 -13.26 -33.48
C GLY A 150 5.93 -14.63 -34.00
N CYS A 151 6.33 -15.67 -33.29
CA CYS A 151 5.98 -17.05 -33.62
C CYS A 151 4.77 -17.46 -32.76
N GLY A 152 3.65 -17.75 -33.41
CA GLY A 152 2.48 -18.37 -32.80
C GLY A 152 2.25 -19.80 -33.29
N THR A 153 1.22 -20.45 -32.74
CA THR A 153 0.93 -21.86 -33.03
C THR A 153 0.58 -22.17 -34.49
N LYS A 154 -0.11 -21.25 -35.20
CA LYS A 154 -0.56 -21.47 -36.59
C LYS A 154 0.20 -20.64 -37.63
N GLY A 155 1.04 -19.70 -37.20
CA GLY A 155 1.71 -18.78 -38.10
C GLY A 155 2.75 -17.90 -37.42
N VAL A 156 3.60 -17.32 -38.25
CA VAL A 156 4.64 -16.37 -37.88
C VAL A 156 4.25 -15.00 -38.42
N GLU A 157 4.18 -14.01 -37.54
CA GLU A 157 3.89 -12.63 -37.88
C GLU A 157 5.17 -11.79 -37.86
N VAL A 158 5.34 -10.91 -38.85
CA VAL A 158 6.56 -10.13 -39.03
C VAL A 158 6.22 -8.65 -39.09
N TRP A 159 6.92 -7.85 -38.29
CA TRP A 159 6.83 -6.38 -38.27
C TRP A 159 8.17 -5.74 -38.61
N LYS A 160 8.13 -4.51 -39.11
CA LYS A 160 9.33 -3.68 -39.28
C LYS A 160 9.71 -3.01 -37.97
N HIS A 161 10.98 -3.10 -37.57
CA HIS A 161 11.46 -2.49 -36.33
C HIS A 161 11.37 -0.95 -36.32
N GLY A 162 11.59 -0.32 -37.47
CA GLY A 162 11.59 1.14 -37.62
C GLY A 162 10.19 1.75 -37.60
N THR A 163 9.31 1.30 -38.51
CA THR A 163 7.94 1.84 -38.65
C THR A 163 6.92 1.17 -37.75
N ARG A 164 7.22 -0.03 -37.21
CA ARG A 164 6.33 -0.86 -36.35
C ARG A 164 5.07 -1.38 -37.04
N GLU A 165 4.98 -1.17 -38.34
CA GLU A 165 3.93 -1.69 -39.20
C GLU A 165 4.10 -3.20 -39.39
N HIS A 166 2.97 -3.88 -39.54
CA HIS A 166 2.95 -5.27 -39.99
C HIS A 166 3.48 -5.36 -41.42
N TYR A 167 4.31 -6.36 -41.68
CA TYR A 167 4.92 -6.59 -42.99
C TYR A 167 4.33 -7.80 -43.70
N THR A 168 4.32 -8.97 -43.06
CA THR A 168 3.79 -10.20 -43.65
C THR A 168 3.47 -11.25 -42.57
N SER A 169 2.61 -12.19 -42.92
CA SER A 169 2.36 -13.40 -42.11
C SER A 169 2.76 -14.65 -42.91
N ILE A 170 3.42 -15.60 -42.25
CA ILE A 170 3.94 -16.84 -42.85
C ILE A 170 3.28 -18.03 -42.14
N ALA A 171 2.87 -19.07 -42.87
CA ALA A 171 2.32 -20.28 -42.26
C ALA A 171 3.41 -21.09 -41.53
N ALA A 172 3.12 -21.60 -40.33
CA ALA A 172 4.13 -22.21 -39.47
C ALA A 172 4.48 -23.66 -39.85
N HIS A 173 5.74 -23.89 -40.24
CA HIS A 173 6.38 -25.22 -40.30
C HIS A 173 7.83 -25.11 -39.80
N VAL A 174 8.43 -26.20 -39.30
CA VAL A 174 9.85 -26.25 -38.94
C VAL A 174 10.68 -26.19 -40.20
N ALA A 175 11.08 -24.99 -40.59
CA ALA A 175 11.80 -24.76 -41.82
C ALA A 175 12.56 -23.42 -41.81
N ILE A 176 13.46 -23.26 -42.76
CA ILE A 176 14.27 -22.08 -42.96
C ILE A 176 13.52 -21.15 -43.93
N TYR A 177 13.17 -19.96 -43.46
CA TYR A 177 12.44 -18.97 -44.24
C TYR A 177 13.29 -17.75 -44.52
N ASN A 178 13.17 -17.23 -45.75
CA ASN A 178 13.64 -15.89 -46.06
C ASN A 178 12.54 -14.88 -45.70
N VAL A 179 12.72 -14.19 -44.57
CA VAL A 179 11.75 -13.23 -44.03
C VAL A 179 11.48 -12.05 -44.98
N ARG A 180 12.45 -11.65 -45.82
CA ARG A 180 12.24 -10.55 -46.77
C ARG A 180 11.29 -10.94 -47.90
N THR A 181 11.44 -12.15 -48.44
CA THR A 181 10.63 -12.65 -49.56
C THR A 181 9.44 -13.49 -49.12
N ALA A 182 9.33 -13.80 -47.83
CA ALA A 182 8.36 -14.74 -47.25
C ALA A 182 8.39 -16.14 -47.90
N LYS A 183 9.53 -16.54 -48.49
CA LYS A 183 9.68 -17.84 -49.15
C LYS A 183 10.37 -18.86 -48.23
N LEU A 184 9.85 -20.08 -48.28
CA LEU A 184 10.53 -21.27 -47.76
C LEU A 184 11.81 -21.51 -48.56
N VAL A 185 12.95 -21.63 -47.86
CA VAL A 185 14.26 -21.89 -48.46
C VAL A 185 14.62 -23.36 -48.37
N HIS A 186 14.52 -23.93 -47.16
CA HIS A 186 14.91 -25.31 -46.89
C HIS A 186 14.14 -25.87 -45.69
N THR A 187 13.97 -27.18 -45.62
CA THR A 187 13.32 -27.87 -44.50
C THR A 187 14.29 -28.88 -43.91
N LEU A 188 14.60 -28.75 -42.62
CA LEU A 188 15.46 -29.68 -41.90
C LEU A 188 14.67 -30.95 -41.57
N HIS A 189 15.22 -32.12 -41.91
CA HIS A 189 14.56 -33.40 -41.66
C HIS A 189 15.05 -34.01 -40.35
N ALA A 190 14.12 -34.54 -39.55
CA ALA A 190 14.48 -35.27 -38.35
C ALA A 190 15.12 -36.63 -38.72
N PRO A 191 16.20 -37.05 -38.03
CA PRO A 191 16.85 -38.32 -38.27
C PRO A 191 15.91 -39.49 -37.90
N PRO A 192 16.02 -40.63 -38.60
CA PRO A 192 15.04 -41.72 -38.53
C PRO A 192 14.96 -42.43 -37.17
N HIS A 193 15.95 -42.22 -36.31
CA HIS A 193 16.04 -42.84 -34.97
C HIS A 193 15.47 -41.96 -33.85
N VAL A 194 14.98 -40.76 -34.18
CA VAL A 194 14.38 -39.82 -33.22
C VAL A 194 12.88 -39.74 -33.49
N SER A 195 12.08 -39.76 -32.43
CA SER A 195 10.61 -39.77 -32.53
C SER A 195 10.00 -38.76 -31.57
N GLY A 196 9.23 -37.81 -32.10
CA GLY A 196 8.47 -36.85 -31.31
C GLY A 196 8.59 -35.41 -31.80
N PRO A 197 7.77 -34.49 -31.28
CA PRO A 197 7.86 -33.07 -31.62
C PRO A 197 9.15 -32.44 -31.09
N VAL A 198 9.60 -31.38 -31.77
CA VAL A 198 10.70 -30.53 -31.32
C VAL A 198 10.24 -29.74 -30.09
N THR A 199 11.00 -29.83 -29.01
CA THR A 199 10.68 -29.18 -27.73
C THR A 199 11.49 -27.92 -27.48
N ALA A 200 12.73 -27.87 -27.98
CA ALA A 200 13.59 -26.69 -27.88
C ALA A 200 14.58 -26.63 -29.04
N MET A 201 14.94 -25.41 -29.45
CA MET A 201 15.99 -25.16 -30.43
C MET A 201 16.88 -24.03 -29.95
N GLN A 202 18.19 -24.16 -30.12
CA GLN A 202 19.15 -23.12 -29.74
C GLN A 202 20.33 -23.11 -30.72
N PRO A 203 20.71 -21.94 -31.28
CA PRO A 203 21.93 -21.83 -32.08
C PRO A 203 23.16 -22.08 -31.20
N ALA A 204 24.12 -22.83 -31.72
CA ALA A 204 25.40 -23.03 -31.06
C ALA A 204 26.31 -21.80 -31.23
N SER A 205 27.39 -21.73 -30.45
CA SER A 205 28.45 -20.72 -30.65
C SER A 205 29.25 -20.94 -31.94
N ALA A 206 29.24 -22.17 -32.46
CA ALA A 206 29.83 -22.51 -33.75
C ALA A 206 28.97 -21.99 -34.91
N VAL A 207 29.63 -21.59 -35.99
CA VAL A 207 28.99 -21.05 -37.19
C VAL A 207 28.10 -22.12 -37.83
N CYS A 208 26.88 -21.74 -38.19
CA CYS A 208 25.88 -22.58 -38.87
C CYS A 208 25.46 -23.87 -38.12
N VAL A 209 25.78 -24.00 -36.83
CA VAL A 209 25.36 -25.16 -36.04
C VAL A 209 24.10 -24.85 -35.21
N LEU A 210 23.09 -25.72 -35.31
CA LEU A 210 21.82 -25.63 -34.58
C LEU A 210 21.60 -26.85 -33.69
N ALA A 211 21.32 -26.63 -32.41
CA ALA A 211 20.89 -27.69 -31.51
C ALA A 211 19.37 -27.81 -31.50
N VAL A 212 18.87 -29.03 -31.71
CA VAL A 212 17.44 -29.35 -31.68
C VAL A 212 17.21 -30.47 -30.68
N ALA A 213 16.32 -30.22 -29.72
CA ALA A 213 15.86 -31.23 -28.76
C ALA A 213 14.46 -31.72 -29.12
N TYR A 214 14.23 -33.00 -28.84
CA TYR A 214 13.01 -33.71 -29.13
C TYR A 214 12.35 -34.22 -27.83
N ALA A 215 11.04 -34.47 -27.90
CA ALA A 215 10.25 -34.90 -26.75
C ALA A 215 10.68 -36.24 -26.14
N ASP A 216 11.31 -37.12 -26.92
CA ASP A 216 11.89 -38.39 -26.45
C ASP A 216 13.17 -38.23 -25.60
N GLY A 217 13.65 -36.99 -25.43
CA GLY A 217 14.87 -36.64 -24.72
C GLY A 217 16.15 -36.77 -25.57
N SER A 218 16.01 -37.02 -26.88
CA SER A 218 17.12 -36.98 -27.83
C SER A 218 17.45 -35.52 -28.20
N LEU A 219 18.73 -35.23 -28.39
CA LEU A 219 19.26 -33.92 -28.75
C LEU A 219 20.25 -34.08 -29.90
N CYS A 220 20.02 -33.38 -31.00
CA CYS A 220 20.85 -33.46 -32.20
C CYS A 220 21.45 -32.08 -32.49
N LEU A 221 22.73 -32.05 -32.86
CA LEU A 221 23.37 -30.86 -33.45
C LEU A 221 23.39 -31.03 -34.97
N TYR A 222 22.78 -30.08 -35.68
CA TYR A 222 22.75 -30.01 -37.14
C TYR A 222 23.73 -28.96 -37.61
N ASP A 223 24.46 -29.26 -38.67
CA ASP A 223 25.00 -28.24 -39.54
C ASP A 223 23.90 -27.80 -40.51
N VAL A 224 23.46 -26.55 -40.38
CA VAL A 224 22.34 -25.97 -41.13
C VAL A 224 22.69 -25.76 -42.60
N ASP A 225 23.98 -25.59 -42.94
CA ASP A 225 24.42 -25.37 -44.32
C ASP A 225 24.48 -26.68 -45.10
N THR A 226 24.90 -27.77 -44.46
CA THR A 226 25.03 -29.10 -45.08
C THR A 226 23.83 -30.02 -44.85
N ASP A 227 22.93 -29.67 -43.93
CA ASP A 227 21.81 -30.51 -43.45
C ASP A 227 22.27 -31.86 -42.86
N GLU A 228 23.51 -31.90 -42.34
CA GLU A 228 24.07 -33.10 -41.71
C GLU A 228 24.00 -33.04 -40.19
N VAL A 229 23.74 -34.19 -39.56
CA VAL A 229 23.77 -34.33 -38.11
C VAL A 229 25.21 -34.54 -37.66
N ILE A 230 25.77 -33.57 -36.95
CA ILE A 230 27.13 -33.62 -36.39
C ILE A 230 27.20 -34.64 -35.25
N MET A 231 26.21 -34.58 -34.34
CA MET A 231 26.16 -35.47 -33.17
C MET A 231 24.74 -35.63 -32.63
N THR A 232 24.47 -36.82 -32.11
CA THR A 232 23.23 -37.16 -31.41
C THR A 232 23.55 -37.53 -29.96
N LEU A 233 22.88 -36.86 -29.03
CA LEU A 233 22.96 -37.05 -27.59
C LEU A 233 21.61 -37.48 -27.05
N LYS A 234 21.60 -38.22 -25.94
CA LYS A 234 20.37 -38.66 -25.30
C LYS A 234 20.43 -38.40 -23.81
N SER A 235 19.43 -37.68 -23.30
CA SER A 235 19.31 -37.40 -21.87
C SER A 235 19.11 -38.69 -21.08
N ARG A 236 19.87 -38.88 -19.99
CA ARG A 236 19.75 -40.06 -19.11
C ARG A 236 18.43 -40.12 -18.34
N SER A 237 17.76 -38.98 -18.15
CA SER A 237 16.52 -38.90 -17.38
C SER A 237 15.29 -39.39 -18.16
N GLY A 238 15.39 -39.54 -19.49
CA GLY A 238 14.24 -39.81 -20.36
C GLY A 238 13.20 -38.68 -20.41
N LYS A 239 13.45 -37.56 -19.73
CA LYS A 239 12.58 -36.37 -19.74
C LYS A 239 12.87 -35.50 -20.95
N ALA A 240 11.83 -34.88 -21.50
CA ALA A 240 11.96 -33.93 -22.60
C ALA A 240 12.84 -32.74 -22.22
N VAL A 241 13.79 -32.40 -23.09
CA VAL A 241 14.69 -31.24 -22.91
C VAL A 241 13.97 -29.99 -23.41
N THR A 242 13.79 -29.00 -22.54
CA THR A 242 12.99 -27.79 -22.84
C THR A 242 13.84 -26.53 -23.00
N SER A 243 15.09 -26.56 -22.53
CA SER A 243 16.00 -25.43 -22.67
C SER A 243 17.42 -25.93 -22.87
N ILE A 244 18.12 -25.31 -23.82
CA ILE A 244 19.51 -25.60 -24.20
C ILE A 244 20.27 -24.28 -24.14
N ALA A 245 21.50 -24.29 -23.60
CA ALA A 245 22.36 -23.12 -23.58
C ALA A 245 23.82 -23.51 -23.82
N PHE A 246 24.54 -22.69 -24.59
CA PHE A 246 25.96 -22.92 -24.90
C PHE A 246 26.82 -21.91 -24.15
N ARG A 247 27.94 -22.40 -23.60
CA ARG A 247 28.96 -21.54 -23.01
C ARG A 247 29.86 -20.99 -24.12
N SER A 248 30.13 -19.69 -24.12
CA SER A 248 30.80 -19.01 -25.23
C SER A 248 32.14 -18.33 -24.85
N ASP A 249 32.74 -18.71 -23.73
CA ASP A 249 34.01 -18.15 -23.24
C ASP A 249 35.25 -18.97 -23.66
N GLY A 250 35.06 -20.07 -24.39
CA GLY A 250 36.14 -20.92 -24.88
C GLY A 250 36.75 -21.86 -23.83
N LEU A 251 36.14 -21.98 -22.65
CA LEU A 251 36.66 -22.74 -21.51
C LEU A 251 35.60 -23.64 -20.87
N GLY A 252 36.04 -24.58 -20.03
CA GLY A 252 35.18 -25.41 -19.18
C GLY A 252 34.95 -26.85 -19.65
N ALA A 253 35.47 -27.23 -20.82
CA ALA A 253 35.41 -28.60 -21.32
C ALA A 253 36.72 -29.38 -21.04
N GLY A 254 36.69 -30.71 -21.15
CA GLY A 254 37.82 -31.58 -20.81
C GLY A 254 37.95 -31.89 -19.32
N GLN A 255 38.94 -32.71 -18.94
CA GLN A 255 39.21 -33.02 -17.52
C GLN A 255 39.83 -31.84 -16.77
N ASP A 256 40.59 -31.00 -17.48
CA ASP A 256 41.31 -29.85 -16.91
C ASP A 256 40.55 -28.53 -17.02
N GLY A 257 39.36 -28.54 -17.64
CA GLY A 257 38.51 -27.35 -17.82
C GLY A 257 39.03 -26.29 -18.79
N ARG A 258 40.09 -26.59 -19.55
CA ARG A 258 40.70 -25.67 -20.52
C ARG A 258 40.18 -25.84 -21.96
N GLY A 259 39.41 -26.89 -22.21
CA GLY A 259 38.79 -27.11 -23.52
C GLY A 259 37.57 -26.23 -23.73
N ASP A 260 37.19 -26.06 -24.99
CA ASP A 260 35.94 -25.42 -25.40
C ASP A 260 34.84 -26.47 -25.66
N GLY A 261 33.59 -26.04 -25.69
CA GLY A 261 32.44 -26.88 -26.02
C GLY A 261 31.66 -27.39 -24.82
N VAL A 262 31.18 -26.48 -23.97
CA VAL A 262 30.23 -26.80 -22.88
C VAL A 262 28.81 -26.45 -23.30
N MET A 263 27.90 -27.41 -23.16
CA MET A 263 26.46 -27.23 -23.35
C MET A 263 25.72 -27.56 -22.06
N ALA A 264 24.74 -26.75 -21.70
CA ALA A 264 23.83 -27.02 -20.59
C ALA A 264 22.44 -27.34 -21.14
N THR A 265 21.77 -28.32 -20.53
CA THR A 265 20.38 -28.66 -20.85
C THR A 265 19.55 -28.77 -19.58
N ALA A 266 18.29 -28.37 -19.67
CA ALA A 266 17.32 -28.45 -18.59
C ALA A 266 15.97 -28.97 -19.11
N SER A 267 15.14 -29.45 -18.19
CA SER A 267 13.80 -29.96 -18.47
C SER A 267 12.76 -29.20 -17.64
N ALA A 268 11.59 -28.92 -18.21
CA ALA A 268 10.49 -28.28 -17.49
C ALA A 268 9.83 -29.20 -16.46
N GLU A 269 9.98 -30.52 -16.59
CA GLU A 269 9.46 -31.54 -15.65
C GLU A 269 10.49 -31.91 -14.57
N GLY A 270 11.67 -31.28 -14.59
CA GLY A 270 12.77 -31.57 -13.68
C GLY A 270 13.39 -30.30 -13.10
N GLY A 271 14.01 -30.44 -11.93
CA GLY A 271 14.75 -29.37 -11.26
C GLY A 271 16.25 -29.40 -11.56
N ASP A 272 16.71 -30.30 -12.42
CA ASP A 272 18.12 -30.60 -12.65
C ASP A 272 18.66 -29.91 -13.91
N ILE A 273 19.91 -29.45 -13.85
CA ILE A 273 20.65 -28.93 -15.01
C ILE A 273 21.80 -29.89 -15.31
N THR A 274 21.84 -30.42 -16.53
CA THR A 274 22.89 -31.33 -16.98
C THR A 274 23.87 -30.59 -17.88
N PHE A 275 25.16 -30.71 -17.58
CA PHE A 275 26.25 -30.13 -18.36
C PHE A 275 26.92 -31.19 -19.22
N TRP A 276 27.16 -30.87 -20.48
CA TRP A 276 27.74 -31.71 -21.50
C TRP A 276 29.08 -31.13 -21.96
N ASP A 277 30.06 -32.01 -22.14
CA ASP A 277 31.35 -31.74 -22.74
C ASP A 277 31.33 -32.32 -24.17
N LEU A 278 31.29 -31.43 -25.15
CA LEU A 278 31.14 -31.76 -26.57
C LEU A 278 32.46 -32.17 -27.23
N SER A 279 33.61 -31.90 -26.60
CA SER A 279 34.95 -32.09 -27.20
C SER A 279 35.30 -33.56 -27.53
N LYS A 280 34.64 -34.53 -26.89
CA LYS A 280 34.90 -35.98 -27.05
C LYS A 280 33.60 -36.77 -27.32
N GLY A 281 32.83 -36.35 -28.33
CA GLY A 281 31.60 -37.05 -28.74
C GLY A 281 30.39 -36.81 -27.83
N GLY A 282 30.45 -35.78 -26.97
CA GLY A 282 29.34 -35.38 -26.10
C GLY A 282 29.13 -36.28 -24.88
N ARG A 283 29.96 -36.10 -23.85
CA ARG A 283 29.80 -36.77 -22.55
C ARG A 283 29.13 -35.85 -21.54
N VAL A 284 28.42 -36.41 -20.57
CA VAL A 284 27.92 -35.64 -19.42
C VAL A 284 29.10 -35.27 -18.51
N ALA A 285 29.40 -33.99 -18.39
CA ALA A 285 30.47 -33.46 -17.53
C ALA A 285 30.05 -33.40 -16.05
N GLY A 286 28.79 -33.05 -15.79
CA GLY A 286 28.26 -32.93 -14.44
C GLY A 286 26.76 -32.69 -14.44
N VAL A 287 26.10 -32.98 -13.32
CA VAL A 287 24.66 -32.71 -13.14
C VAL A 287 24.49 -31.88 -11.87
N LEU A 288 23.98 -30.67 -12.03
CA LEU A 288 23.52 -29.84 -10.93
C LEU A 288 22.12 -30.30 -10.54
N ARG A 289 22.04 -31.13 -9.50
CA ARG A 289 20.78 -31.67 -8.99
C ARG A 289 20.03 -30.63 -8.16
N ASN A 290 18.71 -30.57 -8.36
CA ASN A 290 17.78 -29.67 -7.69
C ASN A 290 18.28 -28.20 -7.71
N ALA A 291 18.63 -27.72 -8.91
CA ALA A 291 18.86 -26.30 -9.16
C ALA A 291 17.60 -25.48 -8.84
N HIS A 292 16.42 -26.03 -9.16
CA HIS A 292 15.10 -25.51 -8.82
C HIS A 292 14.29 -26.56 -8.07
N ASP A 293 13.47 -26.10 -7.13
CA ASP A 293 12.69 -26.99 -6.28
C ASP A 293 11.49 -27.54 -7.06
N ILE A 294 11.21 -28.84 -6.88
CA ILE A 294 10.05 -29.52 -7.46
C ILE A 294 9.01 -29.64 -6.34
N SER A 295 7.88 -28.95 -6.49
CA SER A 295 6.78 -29.07 -5.54
C SER A 295 5.87 -30.21 -5.93
N ASN A 296 5.48 -31.04 -4.95
CA ASN A 296 4.46 -32.07 -5.16
C ASN A 296 3.04 -31.48 -5.21
N THR A 297 2.87 -30.21 -4.79
CA THR A 297 1.54 -29.57 -4.65
C THR A 297 1.12 -28.78 -5.88
N VAL A 298 2.08 -28.37 -6.72
CA VAL A 298 1.84 -27.53 -7.91
C VAL A 298 2.11 -28.34 -9.18
N HIS A 299 1.13 -28.39 -10.08
CA HIS A 299 1.19 -29.19 -11.33
C HIS A 299 2.30 -28.78 -12.32
N HIS A 300 2.92 -27.61 -12.12
CA HIS A 300 3.97 -27.08 -12.99
C HIS A 300 5.22 -26.74 -12.16
N SER A 301 6.17 -27.69 -12.10
CA SER A 301 7.39 -27.54 -11.31
C SER A 301 8.61 -27.97 -12.12
N GLY A 302 9.58 -27.06 -12.27
CA GLY A 302 10.83 -27.31 -12.97
C GLY A 302 11.43 -26.03 -13.53
N ILE A 303 12.34 -26.18 -14.50
CA ILE A 303 13.13 -25.08 -15.06
C ILE A 303 12.46 -24.54 -16.34
N SER A 304 12.16 -23.25 -16.36
CA SER A 304 11.57 -22.59 -17.54
C SER A 304 12.62 -22.31 -18.60
N LYS A 305 13.76 -21.72 -18.20
CA LYS A 305 14.86 -21.39 -19.11
C LYS A 305 16.21 -21.44 -18.39
N ILE A 306 17.23 -21.86 -19.13
CA ILE A 306 18.64 -21.65 -18.82
C ILE A 306 19.30 -20.85 -19.92
N ASP A 307 20.23 -19.96 -19.56
CA ASP A 307 21.00 -19.20 -20.53
C ASP A 307 22.38 -18.81 -19.96
N PHE A 308 23.41 -18.81 -20.80
CA PHE A 308 24.75 -18.37 -20.41
C PHE A 308 24.92 -16.88 -20.70
N LEU A 309 25.65 -16.18 -19.84
CA LEU A 309 26.07 -14.82 -20.17
C LEU A 309 27.12 -14.87 -21.31
N PRO A 310 26.90 -14.14 -22.42
CA PRO A 310 27.85 -14.12 -23.54
C PRO A 310 29.26 -13.75 -23.10
N GLY A 311 30.21 -14.62 -23.39
CA GLY A 311 31.64 -14.48 -23.08
C GLY A 311 31.99 -14.61 -21.59
N GLN A 312 31.08 -15.12 -20.76
CA GLN A 312 31.28 -15.31 -19.33
C GLN A 312 30.95 -16.73 -18.87
N HIS A 313 31.57 -17.15 -17.79
CA HIS A 313 31.34 -18.46 -17.15
C HIS A 313 30.22 -18.41 -16.09
N VAL A 314 29.18 -17.62 -16.36
CA VAL A 314 28.01 -17.45 -15.49
C VAL A 314 26.78 -17.98 -16.21
N LEU A 315 26.08 -18.90 -15.57
CA LEU A 315 24.82 -19.48 -16.03
C LEU A 315 23.66 -18.85 -15.27
N LEU A 316 22.59 -18.52 -15.96
CA LEU A 316 21.33 -18.11 -15.37
C LEU A 316 20.28 -19.19 -15.55
N SER A 317 19.52 -19.44 -14.50
CA SER A 317 18.38 -20.35 -14.53
C SER A 317 17.17 -19.70 -13.89
N SER A 318 16.02 -19.84 -14.54
CA SER A 318 14.72 -19.47 -14.00
C SER A 318 13.87 -20.71 -13.86
N GLY A 319 13.18 -20.83 -12.73
CA GLY A 319 12.29 -21.93 -12.45
C GLY A 319 10.89 -21.46 -12.11
N LEU A 320 9.95 -22.38 -12.27
CA LEU A 320 8.55 -22.24 -11.91
C LEU A 320 8.32 -22.25 -10.39
N ASP A 321 9.35 -22.58 -9.62
CA ASP A 321 9.44 -22.37 -8.16
C ASP A 321 9.52 -20.88 -7.76
N ASN A 322 9.15 -19.97 -8.67
CA ASN A 322 9.23 -18.53 -8.50
C ASN A 322 10.65 -18.06 -8.12
N ALA A 323 11.67 -18.69 -8.71
CA ALA A 323 13.06 -18.39 -8.43
C ALA A 323 13.89 -18.10 -9.69
N LEU A 324 14.78 -17.13 -9.55
CA LEU A 324 15.82 -16.77 -10.51
C LEU A 324 17.19 -16.92 -9.85
N LYS A 325 18.05 -17.78 -10.39
CA LYS A 325 19.35 -18.13 -9.82
C LYS A 325 20.45 -17.89 -10.84
N SER A 326 21.59 -17.38 -10.38
CA SER A 326 22.81 -17.28 -11.17
C SER A 326 23.89 -18.19 -10.57
N TRP A 327 24.56 -18.94 -11.41
CA TRP A 327 25.59 -19.91 -11.06
C TRP A 327 26.91 -19.54 -11.71
N ILE A 328 28.01 -19.74 -11.02
CA ILE A 328 29.35 -19.42 -11.50
C ILE A 328 30.21 -20.69 -11.51
N PHE A 329 30.95 -20.90 -12.60
CA PHE A 329 31.93 -21.99 -12.71
C PHE A 329 33.27 -21.54 -12.15
N ASP A 330 33.81 -22.28 -11.19
CA ASP A 330 35.13 -21.98 -10.63
C ASP A 330 36.24 -22.47 -11.59
N SER A 331 37.26 -21.65 -11.79
CA SER A 331 38.41 -21.97 -12.64
C SER A 331 39.48 -22.78 -11.91
N GLN A 332 39.70 -22.50 -10.61
CA GLN A 332 40.69 -23.17 -9.77
C GLN A 332 40.14 -23.34 -8.33
N PRO A 333 39.89 -24.59 -7.87
CA PRO A 333 39.94 -25.84 -8.63
C PRO A 333 38.82 -25.91 -9.69
N PHE A 334 39.09 -26.56 -10.82
CA PHE A 334 38.08 -26.77 -11.86
C PHE A 334 36.94 -27.64 -11.33
N SER A 335 35.72 -27.12 -11.39
CA SER A 335 34.51 -27.88 -11.08
C SER A 335 33.58 -27.90 -12.29
N PRO A 336 33.17 -29.08 -12.79
CA PRO A 336 32.20 -29.18 -13.88
C PRO A 336 30.79 -28.80 -13.43
N VAL A 337 30.54 -28.69 -12.12
CA VAL A 337 29.27 -28.25 -11.53
C VAL A 337 29.48 -26.84 -10.95
N PRO A 338 28.66 -25.85 -11.33
CA PRO A 338 28.82 -24.49 -10.88
C PRO A 338 28.29 -24.30 -9.45
N ARG A 339 28.81 -23.29 -8.74
CA ARG A 339 28.31 -22.87 -7.42
C ARG A 339 27.29 -21.73 -7.55
N PRO A 340 26.32 -21.60 -6.63
CA PRO A 340 25.41 -20.46 -6.64
C PRO A 340 26.16 -19.15 -6.36
N LEU A 341 25.81 -18.10 -7.11
CA LEU A 341 26.36 -16.75 -6.95
C LEU A 341 25.32 -15.77 -6.41
N HIS A 342 24.17 -15.67 -7.07
CA HIS A 342 23.04 -14.84 -6.65
C HIS A 342 21.74 -15.65 -6.80
N SER A 343 20.77 -15.33 -5.96
CA SER A 343 19.44 -15.94 -6.05
C SER A 343 18.38 -14.95 -5.60
N ARG A 344 17.27 -14.90 -6.34
CA ARG A 344 16.02 -14.27 -5.94
C ARG A 344 14.94 -15.32 -5.98
N SER A 345 14.13 -15.39 -4.94
CA SER A 345 13.00 -16.29 -4.87
C SER A 345 11.86 -15.62 -4.09
N GLY A 346 10.66 -16.14 -4.28
CA GLY A 346 9.50 -15.87 -3.45
C GLY A 346 8.86 -17.18 -3.01
N HIS A 347 7.56 -17.15 -2.73
CA HIS A 347 6.81 -18.37 -2.48
C HIS A 347 6.65 -19.21 -3.75
N GLY A 348 6.83 -20.52 -3.61
CA GLY A 348 6.55 -21.51 -4.66
C GLY A 348 5.12 -22.06 -4.64
N ALA A 349 4.35 -21.76 -3.58
CA ALA A 349 2.93 -22.11 -3.45
C ALA A 349 2.12 -20.93 -2.84
N PRO A 350 0.78 -20.95 -2.89
CA PRO A 350 -0.04 -19.86 -2.37
C PRO A 350 0.19 -19.58 -0.88
N VAL A 351 -0.09 -18.34 -0.48
CA VAL A 351 0.11 -17.82 0.88
C VAL A 351 -0.99 -18.32 1.83
N THR A 352 -0.61 -18.79 3.02
CA THR A 352 -1.51 -19.28 4.06
C THR A 352 -1.85 -18.24 5.12
N GLU A 353 -0.87 -17.42 5.52
CA GLU A 353 -1.02 -16.42 6.58
C GLU A 353 -0.19 -15.18 6.25
N LEU A 354 -0.77 -14.00 6.50
CA LEU A 354 -0.15 -12.70 6.29
C LEU A 354 -0.18 -11.88 7.58
N ALA A 355 0.94 -11.25 7.94
CA ALA A 355 0.98 -10.26 9.00
C ALA A 355 2.01 -9.18 8.71
N PHE A 356 1.63 -7.92 8.91
CA PHE A 356 2.60 -6.84 8.99
C PHE A 356 3.40 -6.96 10.27
N LEU A 357 4.69 -6.64 10.17
CA LEU A 357 5.54 -6.55 11.34
C LEU A 357 5.14 -5.30 12.16
N PRO A 358 4.99 -5.41 13.50
CA PRO A 358 4.70 -4.26 14.35
C PRO A 358 5.72 -3.14 14.18
N ALA A 359 5.28 -1.90 14.39
CA ALA A 359 6.19 -0.75 14.36
C ALA A 359 7.29 -0.94 15.43
N ALA A 360 8.56 -0.78 15.03
CA ALA A 360 9.66 -0.76 15.98
C ALA A 360 9.55 0.50 16.85
N SER A 361 9.78 0.35 18.16
CA SER A 361 9.71 1.46 19.13
C SER A 361 10.80 2.52 18.96
N ASP A 362 11.86 2.22 18.22
CA ASP A 362 13.03 3.09 17.98
C ASP A 362 12.75 4.26 17.02
N GLY A 363 11.48 4.48 16.63
CA GLY A 363 11.09 5.53 15.67
C GLY A 363 11.72 5.37 14.27
N SER A 364 12.42 4.25 14.04
CA SER A 364 13.08 3.98 12.77
C SER A 364 12.05 3.93 11.64
N GLU A 365 12.49 4.30 10.45
CA GLU A 365 11.71 4.19 9.23
C GLU A 365 11.36 2.72 8.83
N ALA A 366 11.48 1.75 9.74
CA ALA A 366 11.09 0.37 9.51
C ALA A 366 9.59 0.12 9.72
N SER A 367 8.82 1.09 10.26
CA SER A 367 7.36 0.96 10.39
C SER A 367 6.70 0.81 9.02
N GLY A 368 5.77 -0.14 8.89
CA GLY A 368 5.09 -0.44 7.61
C GLY A 368 5.97 -1.01 6.50
N LYS A 369 7.25 -1.29 6.77
CA LYS A 369 8.21 -1.78 5.76
C LYS A 369 8.10 -3.27 5.50
N TRP A 370 7.97 -4.06 6.56
CA TRP A 370 8.13 -5.51 6.52
C TRP A 370 6.78 -6.21 6.62
N LEU A 371 6.55 -7.10 5.66
CA LEU A 371 5.41 -8.01 5.63
C LEU A 371 5.92 -9.44 5.81
N LEU A 372 5.43 -10.13 6.83
CA LEU A 372 5.64 -11.56 7.02
C LEU A 372 4.57 -12.33 6.26
N SER A 373 5.00 -13.35 5.51
CA SER A 373 4.13 -14.18 4.70
C SER A 373 4.54 -15.64 4.83
N ALA A 374 3.59 -16.50 5.16
CA ALA A 374 3.79 -17.94 5.18
C ALA A 374 3.12 -18.60 3.97
N GLY A 375 3.75 -19.62 3.38
CA GLY A 375 3.23 -20.30 2.21
C GLY A 375 2.93 -21.78 2.44
N HIS A 376 2.11 -22.35 1.55
CA HIS A 376 1.88 -23.81 1.48
C HIS A 376 3.17 -24.59 1.13
N ASP A 377 4.17 -23.92 0.58
CA ASP A 377 5.53 -24.41 0.31
C ASP A 377 6.39 -24.57 1.58
N ARG A 378 5.75 -24.48 2.75
CA ARG A 378 6.35 -24.64 4.07
C ARG A 378 7.46 -23.63 4.36
N SER A 379 7.43 -22.49 3.69
CA SER A 379 8.39 -21.39 3.87
C SER A 379 7.76 -20.20 4.59
N LEU A 380 8.59 -19.46 5.31
CA LEU A 380 8.23 -18.19 5.95
C LEU A 380 9.11 -17.10 5.36
N TRP A 381 8.49 -16.16 4.66
CA TRP A 381 9.15 -15.06 3.98
C TRP A 381 8.93 -13.73 4.68
N ALA A 382 9.97 -12.91 4.65
CA ALA A 382 9.91 -11.50 4.99
C ALA A 382 10.07 -10.68 3.72
N PHE A 383 9.00 -10.03 3.29
CA PHE A 383 8.98 -9.13 2.15
C PHE A 383 9.14 -7.67 2.61
N SER A 384 10.04 -6.95 1.94
CA SER A 384 10.25 -5.52 2.14
C SER A 384 9.48 -4.75 1.08
N LEU A 385 8.53 -3.92 1.51
CA LEU A 385 7.74 -3.07 0.61
C LEU A 385 8.56 -1.94 -0.03
N ARG A 386 9.69 -1.59 0.58
CA ARG A 386 10.60 -0.54 0.10
C ARG A 386 11.55 -1.03 -0.98
N LYS A 387 12.19 -2.18 -0.76
CA LYS A 387 13.23 -2.73 -1.64
C LYS A 387 13.15 -4.25 -1.67
N ASP A 388 12.73 -4.80 -2.81
CA ASP A 388 12.67 -6.23 -3.06
C ASP A 388 14.03 -6.94 -2.87
N GLY A 389 15.13 -6.19 -3.03
CA GLY A 389 16.47 -6.66 -2.77
C GLY A 389 16.70 -7.17 -1.34
N GLN A 390 15.84 -6.78 -0.39
CA GLN A 390 15.92 -7.15 1.03
C GLN A 390 14.97 -8.30 1.41
N ASN A 391 14.20 -8.82 0.44
CA ASN A 391 13.32 -9.96 0.64
C ASN A 391 14.15 -11.19 1.01
N THR A 392 13.72 -11.91 2.03
CA THR A 392 14.48 -13.04 2.59
C THR A 392 13.54 -14.08 3.19
N GLU A 393 13.77 -15.35 2.89
CA GLU A 393 13.21 -16.48 3.65
C GLU A 393 13.85 -16.53 5.05
N LEU A 394 13.05 -16.74 6.08
CA LEU A 394 13.54 -17.04 7.42
C LEU A 394 14.09 -18.46 7.44
N SER A 395 15.39 -18.60 7.69
CA SER A 395 16.07 -19.89 7.59
C SER A 395 15.60 -20.88 8.66
N GLN A 396 15.26 -22.10 8.24
CA GLN A 396 14.95 -23.24 9.13
C GLN A 396 16.21 -24.05 9.52
N GLY A 397 17.41 -23.49 9.23
CA GLY A 397 18.69 -24.19 9.34
C GLY A 397 19.12 -24.82 8.02
N GLU A 398 20.05 -25.76 8.08
CA GLU A 398 20.73 -26.31 6.89
C GLU A 398 19.90 -27.39 6.15
N VAL A 399 18.70 -27.04 5.67
CA VAL A 399 17.78 -27.98 5.01
C VAL A 399 18.44 -28.65 3.78
N LYS A 400 19.11 -27.87 2.92
CA LYS A 400 19.79 -28.38 1.72
C LYS A 400 20.97 -29.31 2.06
N HIS A 401 21.72 -29.00 3.10
CA HIS A 401 22.83 -29.84 3.55
C HIS A 401 22.30 -31.17 4.13
N LYS A 402 21.22 -31.12 4.92
CA LYS A 402 20.51 -32.32 5.38
C LYS A 402 19.99 -33.15 4.21
N ALA A 403 19.35 -32.53 3.22
CA ALA A 403 18.87 -33.21 2.01
C ALA A 403 20.00 -33.92 1.23
N LYS A 404 21.16 -33.26 1.13
CA LYS A 404 22.37 -33.85 0.53
C LYS A 404 22.88 -35.05 1.33
N LYS A 405 22.92 -34.94 2.66
CA LYS A 405 23.38 -36.00 3.55
C LYS A 405 22.43 -37.21 3.58
N THR A 406 21.13 -36.99 3.45
CA THR A 406 20.11 -38.05 3.45
C THR A 406 19.85 -38.64 2.05
N GLY A 407 20.56 -38.21 1.01
CA GLY A 407 20.34 -38.70 -0.36
C GLY A 407 19.03 -38.22 -1.02
N LYS A 408 18.25 -37.34 -0.38
CA LYS A 408 16.97 -36.86 -0.95
C LYS A 408 17.15 -35.98 -2.19
N LEU A 409 18.35 -35.43 -2.41
CA LEU A 409 18.71 -34.75 -3.67
C LEU A 409 18.91 -35.73 -4.84
N THR A 410 19.06 -37.02 -4.57
CA THR A 410 19.28 -38.04 -5.60
C THR A 410 18.02 -38.81 -5.95
N ASP A 411 17.10 -38.94 -4.99
CA ASP A 411 15.82 -39.62 -5.17
C ASP A 411 14.78 -38.63 -5.70
N GLY A 412 14.46 -38.70 -6.99
CA GLY A 412 13.49 -37.82 -7.66
C GLY A 412 12.04 -37.94 -7.18
N HIS A 413 11.78 -38.67 -6.08
CA HIS A 413 10.45 -38.93 -5.52
C HIS A 413 10.18 -38.20 -4.19
N SER A 414 11.20 -37.73 -3.47
CA SER A 414 10.99 -37.03 -2.18
C SER A 414 11.31 -35.54 -2.30
N ALA A 415 10.31 -34.68 -2.16
CA ALA A 415 10.49 -33.24 -2.24
C ALA A 415 11.31 -32.71 -1.04
N ILE A 416 12.16 -31.71 -1.28
CA ILE A 416 12.90 -31.01 -0.21
C ILE A 416 11.95 -30.34 0.78
N GLU A 417 10.76 -29.97 0.31
CA GLU A 417 9.65 -29.45 1.13
C GLU A 417 9.34 -30.36 2.33
N ASP A 418 9.48 -31.68 2.20
CA ASP A 418 9.21 -32.61 3.30
C ASP A 418 10.22 -32.56 4.45
N LEU A 419 11.38 -31.93 4.24
CA LEU A 419 12.34 -31.64 5.31
C LEU A 419 12.03 -30.34 6.05
N LYS A 420 11.18 -29.48 5.47
CA LYS A 420 10.67 -28.28 6.13
C LYS A 420 9.51 -28.64 7.05
N VAL A 421 9.29 -27.78 8.03
CA VAL A 421 8.16 -27.89 8.96
C VAL A 421 6.82 -27.76 8.23
N PRO A 422 5.72 -28.42 8.66
CA PRO A 422 4.40 -28.24 8.05
C PRO A 422 3.97 -26.77 7.86
N PRO A 423 3.02 -26.49 6.96
CA PRO A 423 2.61 -25.12 6.64
C PRO A 423 2.07 -24.38 7.88
N ILE A 424 2.29 -23.08 7.94
CA ILE A 424 1.90 -22.24 9.08
C ILE A 424 0.40 -21.92 8.97
N VAL A 425 -0.32 -22.11 10.08
CA VAL A 425 -1.76 -21.83 10.20
C VAL A 425 -2.04 -20.52 10.93
N SER A 426 -1.20 -20.18 11.92
CA SER A 426 -1.35 -18.96 12.71
C SER A 426 0.03 -18.43 13.10
N MET A 427 0.17 -17.12 13.12
CA MET A 427 1.42 -16.43 13.44
C MET A 427 1.16 -15.22 14.32
N ALA A 428 2.03 -15.01 15.30
CA ALA A 428 2.03 -13.82 16.14
C ALA A 428 3.46 -13.28 16.28
N CYS A 429 3.62 -11.95 16.30
CA CYS A 429 4.93 -11.32 16.37
C CYS A 429 4.93 -10.07 17.26
N SER A 430 6.04 -9.85 17.96
CA SER A 430 6.33 -8.63 18.73
C SER A 430 7.83 -8.37 18.71
N LEU A 431 8.23 -7.12 18.43
CA LEU A 431 9.63 -6.73 18.28
C LEU A 431 10.23 -6.09 19.53
N ASN A 432 9.46 -5.92 20.62
CA ASN A 432 9.91 -5.18 21.80
C ASN A 432 11.16 -5.77 22.50
N ARG A 433 11.48 -7.03 22.20
CA ARG A 433 12.65 -7.75 22.74
C ARG A 433 13.54 -8.34 21.66
N ASP A 434 13.35 -7.91 20.41
CA ASP A 434 14.21 -8.35 19.31
C ASP A 434 15.61 -7.74 19.45
N GLY A 435 16.60 -8.61 19.32
CA GLY A 435 18.01 -8.27 19.46
C GLY A 435 18.70 -7.79 18.19
N GLY A 436 17.95 -7.62 17.10
CA GLY A 436 18.53 -7.49 15.77
C GLY A 436 19.46 -8.67 15.45
N MET A 437 20.60 -8.37 14.83
CA MET A 437 21.59 -9.41 14.49
C MET A 437 22.31 -10.00 15.70
N ALA A 438 22.30 -9.30 16.85
CA ALA A 438 23.01 -9.70 18.05
C ALA A 438 22.23 -10.68 18.93
N ALA A 439 20.94 -10.93 18.63
CA ALA A 439 20.07 -11.83 19.40
C ALA A 439 20.71 -13.20 19.68
N VAL A 440 20.29 -13.87 20.75
CA VAL A 440 20.89 -15.16 21.15
C VAL A 440 20.76 -16.23 20.06
N THR A 441 21.75 -17.11 19.99
CA THR A 441 21.76 -18.26 19.07
C THR A 441 21.66 -19.59 19.77
N GLY A 442 21.02 -20.54 19.10
CA GLY A 442 21.11 -21.94 19.43
C GLY A 442 20.68 -22.79 18.23
N ARG A 443 20.64 -24.10 18.43
CA ARG A 443 20.14 -25.03 17.43
C ARG A 443 18.63 -24.82 17.24
N PRO A 444 18.11 -24.83 16.00
CA PRO A 444 16.69 -24.63 15.74
C PRO A 444 15.82 -25.68 16.45
N TRP A 445 14.88 -25.22 17.27
CA TRP A 445 13.81 -26.03 17.87
C TRP A 445 14.27 -27.27 18.67
N THR A 446 15.45 -27.21 19.29
CA THR A 446 15.96 -28.31 20.13
C THR A 446 15.59 -28.18 21.60
N ASN A 447 15.03 -27.04 22.02
CA ASN A 447 14.77 -26.71 23.43
C ASN A 447 16.01 -26.78 24.33
N GLU A 448 17.21 -26.67 23.75
CA GLU A 448 18.47 -26.66 24.48
C GLU A 448 18.69 -25.30 25.17
N ARG A 449 19.01 -25.34 26.47
CA ARG A 449 19.35 -24.15 27.27
C ARG A 449 20.84 -23.84 27.14
N GLY A 450 21.24 -23.39 25.95
CA GLY A 450 22.66 -23.12 25.63
C GLY A 450 23.18 -21.75 26.12
N ALA A 451 22.29 -20.77 26.34
CA ALA A 451 22.67 -19.40 26.70
C ALA A 451 22.13 -19.01 28.08
N THR A 452 22.88 -18.18 28.81
CA THR A 452 22.44 -17.70 30.12
C THR A 452 21.31 -16.66 29.97
N ALA A 453 20.47 -16.55 31.00
CA ALA A 453 19.40 -15.56 31.01
C ALA A 453 19.93 -14.13 30.93
N GLU A 454 21.10 -13.86 31.53
CA GLU A 454 21.77 -12.55 31.50
C GLU A 454 22.20 -12.15 30.10
N GLU A 455 22.80 -13.07 29.33
CA GLU A 455 23.16 -12.84 27.93
C GLU A 455 21.92 -12.57 27.09
N SER A 456 20.85 -13.36 27.31
CA SER A 456 19.58 -13.20 26.61
C SER A 456 18.90 -11.85 26.92
N SER A 457 19.01 -11.36 28.16
CA SER A 457 18.49 -10.04 28.54
C SER A 457 19.24 -8.90 27.87
N LYS A 458 20.58 -9.03 27.72
CA LYS A 458 21.42 -7.99 27.09
C LYS A 458 21.23 -7.94 25.57
N THR A 459 21.05 -9.10 24.94
CA THR A 459 21.07 -9.23 23.49
C THR A 459 19.69 -9.39 22.86
N GLY A 460 18.64 -9.69 23.63
CA GLY A 460 17.30 -9.97 23.10
C GLY A 460 17.07 -11.44 22.72
N TRP A 461 15.81 -11.80 22.52
CA TRP A 461 15.38 -13.18 22.27
C TRP A 461 14.37 -13.28 21.11
N GLU A 462 13.73 -14.43 20.96
CA GLU A 462 12.79 -14.74 19.88
C GLU A 462 11.58 -13.78 19.82
N SER A 463 11.15 -13.43 18.60
CA SER A 463 10.20 -12.33 18.33
C SER A 463 8.90 -12.81 17.66
N ILE A 464 8.93 -13.99 17.05
CA ILE A 464 7.81 -14.53 16.28
C ILE A 464 7.50 -15.94 16.80
N VAL A 465 6.20 -16.25 16.90
CA VAL A 465 5.68 -17.57 17.26
C VAL A 465 4.72 -18.03 16.17
N THR A 466 4.84 -19.29 15.76
CA THR A 466 4.03 -19.88 14.69
C THR A 466 3.39 -21.20 15.14
N ALA A 467 2.12 -21.38 14.78
CA ALA A 467 1.42 -22.65 14.80
C ALA A 467 1.49 -23.30 13.41
N HIS A 468 1.65 -24.61 13.37
CA HIS A 468 1.79 -25.37 12.13
C HIS A 468 0.66 -26.40 11.99
N ALA A 469 0.28 -26.71 10.75
CA ALA A 469 -0.77 -27.67 10.46
C ALA A 469 -0.42 -29.05 11.05
N ASP A 470 -1.37 -29.62 11.79
CA ASP A 470 -1.31 -30.95 12.43
C ASP A 470 -0.09 -31.20 13.32
N ASP A 471 0.56 -30.15 13.84
CA ASP A 471 1.69 -30.26 14.75
C ASP A 471 1.30 -29.83 16.17
N SER A 472 1.65 -30.65 17.17
CA SER A 472 1.44 -30.35 18.59
C SER A 472 2.43 -29.32 19.16
N ARG A 473 3.41 -28.90 18.36
CA ARG A 473 4.43 -27.92 18.79
C ARG A 473 4.29 -26.58 18.06
N ALA A 474 4.16 -25.52 18.84
CA ALA A 474 4.36 -24.15 18.34
C ALA A 474 5.85 -23.85 18.25
N ARG A 475 6.29 -23.20 17.17
CA ARG A 475 7.71 -22.89 16.93
C ARG A 475 8.00 -21.42 17.09
N THR A 476 9.24 -21.12 17.46
CA THR A 476 9.72 -19.75 17.60
C THR A 476 10.67 -19.38 16.49
N TRP A 477 10.75 -18.08 16.18
CA TRP A 477 11.67 -17.50 15.22
C TRP A 477 12.28 -16.21 15.75
N SER A 478 13.53 -15.98 15.38
CA SER A 478 14.23 -14.71 15.62
C SER A 478 14.10 -13.84 14.38
N TRP A 479 13.46 -12.68 14.55
CA TRP A 479 13.30 -11.71 13.47
C TRP A 479 14.65 -11.09 13.07
N GLY A 480 15.39 -10.55 14.05
CA GLY A 480 16.63 -9.82 13.79
C GLY A 480 17.71 -10.64 13.07
N ARG A 481 17.76 -11.96 13.31
CA ARG A 481 18.65 -12.89 12.61
C ARG A 481 18.03 -13.59 11.41
N LYS A 482 16.72 -13.41 11.17
CA LYS A 482 15.96 -14.04 10.09
C LYS A 482 16.13 -15.57 10.06
N LYS A 483 15.99 -16.21 11.21
CA LYS A 483 16.15 -17.66 11.36
C LYS A 483 15.21 -18.25 12.41
N ALA A 484 15.03 -19.56 12.35
CA ALA A 484 14.36 -20.35 13.36
C ALA A 484 14.99 -20.13 14.75
N GLY A 485 14.13 -19.99 15.75
CA GLY A 485 14.48 -19.81 17.16
C GLY A 485 14.82 -21.13 17.83
N ARG A 486 15.17 -21.06 19.12
CA ARG A 486 15.60 -22.22 19.90
C ARG A 486 14.43 -23.10 20.35
N TRP A 487 13.26 -22.49 20.55
CA TRP A 487 12.15 -23.11 21.26
C TRP A 487 11.10 -23.69 20.33
N ALA A 488 10.62 -24.88 20.69
CA ALA A 488 9.40 -25.50 20.21
C ALA A 488 8.53 -25.89 21.43
N PHE A 489 7.43 -25.16 21.62
CA PHE A 489 6.52 -25.32 22.75
C PHE A 489 5.48 -26.38 22.44
N GLU A 490 5.49 -27.47 23.22
CA GLU A 490 4.50 -28.53 23.12
C GLU A 490 3.22 -28.13 23.87
N SER A 491 2.06 -28.41 23.28
CA SER A 491 0.76 -28.25 23.93
C SER A 491 0.66 -29.15 25.17
N GLY A 492 0.05 -28.65 26.24
CA GLY A 492 -0.10 -29.39 27.50
C GLY A 492 -1.03 -30.59 27.42
N ASP A 493 -1.72 -30.79 26.30
CA ASP A 493 -2.57 -31.95 25.97
C ASP A 493 -2.04 -32.78 24.78
N LYS A 494 -0.89 -32.39 24.19
CA LYS A 494 -0.26 -33.03 23.02
C LYS A 494 -1.14 -33.04 21.76
N THR A 495 -2.19 -32.24 21.71
CA THR A 495 -2.99 -32.06 20.49
C THR A 495 -2.41 -30.94 19.62
N PRO A 496 -2.72 -30.91 18.31
CA PRO A 496 -2.19 -29.88 17.42
C PRO A 496 -2.47 -28.46 17.91
N VAL A 497 -1.50 -27.56 17.74
CA VAL A 497 -1.65 -26.14 18.07
C VAL A 497 -2.41 -25.46 16.93
N THR A 498 -3.52 -24.81 17.26
CA THR A 498 -4.41 -24.16 16.30
C THR A 498 -4.21 -22.64 16.24
N SER A 499 -3.92 -22.01 17.38
CA SER A 499 -3.74 -20.56 17.47
C SER A 499 -2.57 -20.20 18.38
N VAL A 500 -1.94 -19.06 18.10
CA VAL A 500 -0.81 -18.53 18.88
C VAL A 500 -0.99 -17.03 19.10
N ALA A 501 -0.53 -16.56 20.26
CA ALA A 501 -0.44 -15.15 20.58
C ALA A 501 0.91 -14.85 21.26
N ILE A 502 1.39 -13.63 21.09
CA ILE A 502 2.55 -13.10 21.81
C ILE A 502 2.13 -11.85 22.56
N THR A 503 2.64 -11.66 23.76
CA THR A 503 2.39 -10.43 24.50
C THR A 503 3.08 -9.25 23.84
N THR A 504 2.50 -8.06 23.99
CA THR A 504 3.08 -6.81 23.49
C THR A 504 4.50 -6.61 24.03
N CYS A 505 4.76 -6.95 25.31
CA CYS A 505 6.09 -6.86 25.90
C CYS A 505 7.13 -7.86 25.32
N GLY A 506 6.71 -8.81 24.48
CA GLY A 506 7.57 -9.78 23.81
C GLY A 506 8.09 -10.92 24.70
N THR A 507 7.61 -11.03 25.94
CA THR A 507 8.13 -12.02 26.91
C THR A 507 7.36 -13.33 26.91
N PHE A 508 6.04 -13.28 26.73
CA PHE A 508 5.20 -14.47 26.86
C PHE A 508 4.61 -14.87 25.52
N ALA A 509 4.74 -16.16 25.21
CA ALA A 509 4.06 -16.82 24.12
C ALA A 509 2.90 -17.63 24.67
N ILE A 510 1.73 -17.53 24.06
CA ILE A 510 0.54 -18.28 24.45
C ILE A 510 0.16 -19.15 23.26
N ILE A 511 -0.10 -20.42 23.55
CA ILE A 511 -0.48 -21.42 22.55
C ILE A 511 -1.86 -21.96 22.89
N GLY A 512 -2.69 -22.13 21.87
CA GLY A 512 -4.02 -22.73 21.95
C GLY A 512 -4.05 -24.03 21.19
N SER A 513 -4.56 -25.09 21.81
CA SER A 513 -4.64 -26.42 21.23
C SER A 513 -6.00 -26.71 20.58
N LYS A 514 -6.03 -27.78 19.76
CA LYS A 514 -7.25 -28.31 19.15
C LYS A 514 -8.23 -28.91 20.17
N ALA A 515 -7.79 -29.32 21.35
CA ALA A 515 -8.68 -29.84 22.40
C ALA A 515 -9.08 -28.79 23.46
N GLY A 516 -8.76 -27.51 23.25
CA GLY A 516 -9.20 -26.43 24.12
C GLY A 516 -8.26 -26.09 25.27
N ALA A 517 -7.02 -26.58 25.26
CA ALA A 517 -5.99 -26.21 26.24
C ALA A 517 -5.24 -24.94 25.82
N ILE A 518 -5.03 -24.03 26.78
CA ILE A 518 -4.25 -22.80 26.59
C ILE A 518 -3.05 -22.84 27.53
N ASP A 519 -1.85 -22.73 26.98
CA ASP A 519 -0.59 -22.76 27.74
C ASP A 519 0.26 -21.52 27.45
N MET A 520 0.90 -20.97 28.49
CA MET A 520 1.78 -19.81 28.40
C MET A 520 3.22 -20.18 28.72
N PHE A 521 4.12 -19.74 27.85
CA PHE A 521 5.56 -19.96 27.92
C PHE A 521 6.30 -18.64 27.99
N ASN A 522 7.44 -18.63 28.68
CA ASN A 522 8.37 -17.51 28.65
C ASN A 522 9.35 -17.69 27.49
N LEU A 523 9.41 -16.74 26.56
CA LEU A 523 10.27 -16.79 25.36
C LEU A 523 11.76 -16.66 25.68
N GLN A 524 12.12 -16.00 26.77
CA GLN A 524 13.53 -15.85 27.17
C GLN A 524 14.12 -17.20 27.62
N SER A 525 13.41 -17.92 28.50
CA SER A 525 13.89 -19.17 29.12
C SER A 525 13.32 -20.45 28.50
N GLY A 526 12.32 -20.33 27.63
CA GLY A 526 11.58 -21.45 27.06
C GLY A 526 10.71 -22.22 28.05
N ALA A 527 10.53 -21.73 29.28
CA ALA A 527 9.84 -22.45 30.34
C ALA A 527 8.32 -22.23 30.28
N HIS A 528 7.55 -23.30 30.51
CA HIS A 528 6.11 -23.21 30.79
C HIS A 528 5.89 -22.42 32.08
N ARG A 529 4.91 -21.51 32.08
CA ARG A 529 4.61 -20.61 33.20
C ARG A 529 3.21 -20.82 33.76
N GLN A 530 2.21 -20.80 32.90
CA GLN A 530 0.81 -20.82 33.32
C GLN A 530 -0.01 -21.62 32.32
N ARG A 531 -1.09 -22.24 32.80
CA ARG A 531 -2.15 -22.84 31.99
C ARG A 531 -3.47 -22.13 32.29
N PHE A 532 -4.33 -21.99 31.29
CA PHE A 532 -5.66 -21.39 31.45
C PHE A 532 -6.73 -22.46 31.18
N PRO A 533 -7.58 -22.81 32.15
CA PRO A 533 -7.52 -22.42 33.58
C PRO A 533 -6.32 -23.05 34.32
N PRO A 534 -5.90 -22.49 35.46
CA PRO A 534 -4.83 -23.06 36.28
C PRO A 534 -5.23 -24.44 36.82
N ARG A 535 -4.24 -25.32 37.01
CA ARG A 535 -4.49 -26.62 37.62
C ARG A 535 -4.97 -26.43 39.06
N LEU A 536 -6.16 -26.94 39.36
CA LEU A 536 -6.71 -26.97 40.70
C LEU A 536 -5.86 -27.87 41.60
N LYS A 537 -5.62 -27.44 42.84
CA LYS A 537 -4.98 -28.29 43.86
C LYS A 537 -5.89 -29.50 44.15
N PRO A 538 -5.35 -30.71 44.40
CA PRO A 538 -6.16 -31.92 44.57
C PRO A 538 -7.21 -31.84 45.68
N ALA A 539 -6.92 -31.12 46.77
CA ALA A 539 -7.88 -30.89 47.86
C ALA A 539 -9.08 -30.06 47.42
N VAL A 540 -8.82 -28.94 46.73
CA VAL A 540 -9.86 -28.06 46.18
C VAL A 540 -10.64 -28.79 45.10
N ALA A 541 -9.99 -29.59 44.24
CA ALA A 541 -10.66 -30.36 43.21
C ALA A 541 -11.67 -31.38 43.75
N LYS A 542 -11.41 -32.01 44.91
CA LYS A 542 -12.35 -32.92 45.57
C LYS A 542 -13.58 -32.19 46.14
N GLU A 543 -13.36 -31.07 46.81
CA GLU A 543 -14.46 -30.22 47.32
C GLU A 543 -15.31 -29.67 46.18
N LEU A 544 -14.66 -29.25 45.10
CA LEU A 544 -15.34 -28.75 43.91
C LEU A 544 -16.14 -29.84 43.22
N LYS A 545 -15.64 -31.08 43.17
CA LYS A 545 -16.38 -32.22 42.62
C LYS A 545 -17.69 -32.46 43.37
N HIS A 546 -17.67 -32.39 44.71
CA HIS A 546 -18.89 -32.49 45.53
C HIS A 546 -19.87 -31.33 45.27
N ARG A 547 -19.36 -30.09 45.14
CA ARG A 547 -20.19 -28.92 44.80
C ARG A 547 -20.76 -28.96 43.38
N LEU A 548 -20.08 -29.62 42.44
CA LEU A 548 -20.55 -29.82 41.08
C LEU A 548 -21.66 -30.87 40.99
N GLU A 549 -21.64 -31.86 41.87
CA GLU A 549 -22.75 -32.82 42.02
C GLU A 549 -24.02 -32.13 42.52
N GLU A 550 -23.89 -31.08 43.35
CA GLU A 550 -25.01 -30.27 43.85
C GLU A 550 -25.49 -29.20 42.84
N LYS A 551 -24.58 -28.58 42.07
CA LYS A 551 -24.89 -27.55 41.07
C LYS A 551 -24.03 -27.71 39.81
N PRO A 552 -24.55 -28.30 38.72
CA PRO A 552 -23.79 -28.50 37.50
C PRO A 552 -23.42 -27.18 36.79
N ASP A 553 -24.18 -26.10 37.00
CA ASP A 553 -23.92 -24.78 36.39
C ASP A 553 -22.56 -24.16 36.78
N LEU A 554 -21.97 -24.60 37.90
CA LEU A 554 -20.63 -24.16 38.32
C LEU A 554 -19.52 -24.67 37.40
N LEU A 555 -19.75 -25.71 36.58
CA LEU A 555 -18.77 -26.22 35.61
C LEU A 555 -18.37 -25.15 34.59
N ASP A 556 -19.33 -24.35 34.12
CA ASP A 556 -19.09 -23.30 33.12
C ASP A 556 -18.20 -22.16 33.64
N THR A 557 -18.12 -22.00 34.96
CA THR A 557 -17.31 -20.96 35.62
C THR A 557 -15.84 -21.39 35.77
N ILE A 558 -15.55 -22.69 35.61
CA ILE A 558 -14.26 -23.29 36.01
C ILE A 558 -13.58 -23.99 34.85
N ARG A 559 -14.37 -24.59 33.94
CA ARG A 559 -13.87 -25.23 32.74
C ARG A 559 -13.57 -24.18 31.67
N GLY A 560 -12.42 -24.32 31.02
CA GLY A 560 -12.08 -23.55 29.82
C GLY A 560 -12.88 -23.99 28.60
N HIS A 561 -12.29 -23.86 27.42
CA HIS A 561 -12.91 -24.32 26.18
C HIS A 561 -13.03 -25.85 26.15
N SER A 562 -14.10 -26.34 25.51
CA SER A 562 -14.29 -27.78 25.26
C SER A 562 -13.80 -28.23 23.88
N ASP A 563 -13.56 -27.28 22.98
CA ASP A 563 -13.21 -27.53 21.57
C ASP A 563 -12.00 -26.66 21.16
N ALA A 564 -11.60 -26.77 19.90
CA ALA A 564 -10.43 -26.12 19.31
C ALA A 564 -10.45 -24.60 19.52
N ILE A 565 -9.31 -24.07 19.95
CA ILE A 565 -9.14 -22.63 20.14
C ILE A 565 -8.80 -21.99 18.79
N THR A 566 -9.72 -21.23 18.25
CA THR A 566 -9.60 -20.59 16.93
C THR A 566 -8.81 -19.29 16.99
N GLY A 567 -8.76 -18.65 18.17
CA GLY A 567 -8.10 -17.35 18.31
C GLY A 567 -7.70 -17.01 19.74
N LEU A 568 -6.55 -16.37 19.87
CA LEU A 568 -5.97 -15.89 21.13
C LEU A 568 -5.49 -14.46 20.97
N VAL A 569 -5.78 -13.62 21.96
CA VAL A 569 -5.34 -12.22 22.02
C VAL A 569 -4.93 -11.90 23.45
N VAL A 570 -3.87 -11.11 23.61
CA VAL A 570 -3.55 -10.49 24.89
C VAL A 570 -3.66 -8.99 24.76
N ASP A 571 -4.28 -8.37 25.76
CA ASP A 571 -4.29 -6.92 25.90
C ASP A 571 -2.87 -6.35 26.01
N SER A 572 -2.68 -5.12 25.54
CA SER A 572 -1.42 -4.39 25.53
C SER A 572 -0.84 -4.16 26.92
N LEU A 573 -1.69 -4.11 27.95
CA LEU A 573 -1.29 -3.96 29.35
C LEU A 573 -1.01 -5.29 30.05
N ASN A 574 -1.16 -6.43 29.37
CA ASN A 574 -1.05 -7.79 29.95
C ASN A 574 -1.97 -7.99 31.17
N ARG A 575 -3.18 -7.41 31.16
CA ARG A 575 -4.16 -7.58 32.24
C ARG A 575 -5.20 -8.65 31.92
N THR A 576 -5.70 -8.61 30.69
CA THR A 576 -6.73 -9.51 30.20
C THR A 576 -6.22 -10.27 28.99
N MET A 577 -6.47 -11.58 28.96
CA MET A 577 -6.28 -12.42 27.79
C MET A 577 -7.64 -12.88 27.31
N VAL A 578 -7.85 -12.88 26.00
CA VAL A 578 -9.12 -13.28 25.38
C VAL A 578 -8.86 -14.53 24.55
N SER A 579 -9.69 -15.55 24.76
CA SER A 579 -9.70 -16.76 23.95
C SER A 579 -11.05 -16.98 23.30
N THR A 580 -11.01 -17.53 22.11
CA THR A 580 -12.19 -17.90 21.31
C THR A 580 -12.05 -19.35 20.89
N GLY A 581 -13.15 -20.09 20.99
CA GLY A 581 -13.21 -21.49 20.64
C GLY A 581 -14.29 -21.79 19.60
N LEU A 582 -14.20 -22.98 19.02
CA LEU A 582 -15.25 -23.55 18.19
C LEU A 582 -16.51 -23.93 19.01
N ASP A 583 -16.43 -23.85 20.35
CA ASP A 583 -17.55 -24.05 21.29
C ASP A 583 -18.50 -22.84 21.40
N GLY A 584 -18.32 -21.81 20.57
CA GLY A 584 -19.15 -20.60 20.54
C GLY A 584 -18.95 -19.65 21.73
N ALA A 585 -17.97 -19.94 22.60
CA ALA A 585 -17.66 -19.08 23.75
C ALA A 585 -16.49 -18.14 23.47
N VAL A 586 -16.59 -16.92 23.97
CA VAL A 586 -15.47 -15.99 24.14
C VAL A 586 -15.19 -15.90 25.64
N ILE A 587 -13.98 -16.26 26.05
CA ILE A 587 -13.59 -16.28 27.47
C ILE A 587 -12.54 -15.20 27.70
N PHE A 588 -12.81 -14.33 28.68
CA PHE A 588 -11.90 -13.33 29.19
C PHE A 588 -11.22 -13.87 30.43
N TRP A 589 -9.89 -13.88 30.43
CA TRP A 589 -9.05 -14.40 31.49
C TRP A 589 -8.29 -13.26 32.14
N HIS A 590 -8.16 -13.29 33.46
CA HIS A 590 -7.15 -12.50 34.14
C HIS A 590 -5.77 -13.09 33.82
N PHE A 591 -4.91 -12.30 33.20
CA PHE A 591 -3.62 -12.76 32.68
C PHE A 591 -2.68 -13.27 33.79
N ALA A 592 -2.64 -12.57 34.93
CA ALA A 592 -1.73 -12.90 36.03
C ALA A 592 -2.15 -14.16 36.81
N THR A 593 -3.45 -14.36 37.06
CA THR A 593 -3.97 -15.48 37.87
C THR A 593 -4.37 -16.68 37.02
N GLY A 594 -4.69 -16.46 35.73
CA GLY A 594 -5.27 -17.45 34.84
C GLY A 594 -6.74 -17.80 35.13
N THR A 595 -7.41 -17.05 35.99
CA THR A 595 -8.82 -17.27 36.32
C THR A 595 -9.73 -16.65 35.26
N ILE A 596 -10.92 -17.24 35.07
CA ILE A 596 -11.94 -16.70 34.17
C ILE A 596 -12.53 -15.44 34.81
N ALA A 597 -12.43 -14.30 34.12
CA ALA A 597 -13.06 -13.04 34.50
C ALA A 597 -14.53 -13.02 34.03
N LYS A 598 -14.74 -13.31 32.74
CA LYS A 598 -16.07 -13.35 32.14
C LYS A 598 -16.12 -14.36 31.00
N ARG A 599 -17.25 -15.09 30.90
CA ARG A 599 -17.60 -15.90 29.73
C ARG A 599 -18.74 -15.22 28.99
N LEU A 600 -18.54 -14.98 27.70
CA LEU A 600 -19.53 -14.45 26.77
C LEU A 600 -19.89 -15.57 25.79
N LYS A 601 -21.11 -16.10 25.87
CA LYS A 601 -21.63 -17.05 24.88
C LYS A 601 -22.15 -16.25 23.70
N LEU A 602 -21.63 -16.50 22.51
CA LEU A 602 -22.13 -15.87 21.29
C LEU A 602 -23.44 -16.53 20.87
N PRO A 603 -24.32 -15.81 20.16
CA PRO A 603 -25.53 -16.40 19.59
C PRO A 603 -25.25 -17.34 18.38
N CYS A 604 -24.01 -17.40 17.92
CA CYS A 604 -23.56 -18.24 16.81
C CYS A 604 -22.85 -19.53 17.29
N THR A 605 -22.62 -20.47 16.38
CA THR A 605 -22.00 -21.76 16.72
C THR A 605 -20.50 -21.64 16.95
N ALA A 606 -19.78 -20.80 16.20
CA ALA A 606 -18.33 -20.63 16.36
C ALA A 606 -17.79 -19.27 15.88
N ALA A 607 -16.69 -18.83 16.50
CA ALA A 607 -15.85 -17.74 15.99
C ALA A 607 -14.64 -18.33 15.23
N LEU A 608 -14.38 -17.88 14.01
CA LEU A 608 -13.36 -18.44 13.11
C LEU A 608 -12.01 -17.72 13.19
N ARG A 609 -12.03 -16.38 13.28
CA ARG A 609 -10.86 -15.51 13.45
C ARG A 609 -11.17 -14.40 14.42
N ILE A 610 -10.12 -14.00 15.15
CA ILE A 610 -10.11 -12.90 16.10
C ILE A 610 -9.02 -11.91 15.69
N LYS A 611 -9.29 -10.61 15.78
CA LYS A 611 -8.24 -9.58 15.75
C LYS A 611 -8.50 -8.56 16.83
N TYR A 612 -7.43 -7.94 17.29
CA TYR A 612 -7.44 -6.95 18.35
C TYR A 612 -6.82 -5.65 17.88
N SER A 613 -7.49 -4.54 18.18
CA SER A 613 -6.94 -3.21 18.01
C SER A 613 -6.42 -2.68 19.35
N PRO A 614 -5.10 -2.47 19.50
CA PRO A 614 -4.53 -1.90 20.72
C PRO A 614 -4.84 -0.41 20.88
N VAL A 615 -5.33 0.26 19.83
CA VAL A 615 -5.65 1.71 19.85
C VAL A 615 -7.04 1.94 20.44
N SER A 616 -8.00 1.10 20.09
CA SER A 616 -9.40 1.25 20.51
C SER A 616 -9.81 0.30 21.64
N ASN A 617 -8.95 -0.64 22.04
CA ASN A 617 -9.27 -1.75 22.95
C ASN A 617 -10.46 -2.61 22.49
N LEU A 618 -10.70 -2.65 21.17
CA LEU A 618 -11.80 -3.40 20.57
C LEU A 618 -11.31 -4.70 19.95
N LEU A 619 -12.18 -5.70 20.02
CA LEU A 619 -11.98 -7.04 19.50
C LEU A 619 -12.96 -7.28 18.34
N ALA A 620 -12.46 -7.72 17.20
CA ALA A 620 -13.29 -8.13 16.07
C ALA A 620 -13.30 -9.64 15.95
N LEU A 621 -14.51 -10.21 15.86
CA LEU A 621 -14.78 -11.63 15.72
C LEU A 621 -15.43 -11.87 14.37
N SER A 622 -14.86 -12.78 13.57
CA SER A 622 -15.60 -13.39 12.45
C SER A 622 -16.35 -14.60 12.97
N CYS A 623 -17.65 -14.61 12.74
CA CYS A 623 -18.52 -15.71 13.13
C CYS A 623 -18.90 -16.55 11.90
N ASP A 624 -19.30 -17.79 12.14
CA ASP A 624 -19.76 -18.72 11.11
C ASP A 624 -21.13 -18.37 10.52
N ASP A 625 -21.95 -17.60 11.25
CA ASP A 625 -23.18 -16.96 10.77
C ASP A 625 -22.94 -15.79 9.80
N LEU A 626 -21.70 -15.63 9.31
CA LEU A 626 -21.23 -14.61 8.37
C LEU A 626 -21.25 -13.18 8.93
N CYS A 627 -21.52 -13.02 10.23
CA CYS A 627 -21.50 -11.73 10.91
C CYS A 627 -20.09 -11.42 11.45
N VAL A 628 -19.72 -10.14 11.42
CA VAL A 628 -18.58 -9.64 12.20
C VAL A 628 -19.07 -8.95 13.46
N ARG A 629 -18.72 -9.49 14.62
CA ARG A 629 -19.11 -8.93 15.93
C ARG A 629 -17.95 -8.19 16.56
N ILE A 630 -18.22 -7.00 17.05
CA ILE A 630 -17.24 -6.16 17.75
C ILE A 630 -17.52 -6.19 19.23
N VAL A 631 -16.53 -6.62 19.99
CA VAL A 631 -16.62 -6.77 21.44
C VAL A 631 -15.63 -5.82 22.09
N ASP A 632 -16.09 -5.08 23.08
CA ASP A 632 -15.22 -4.26 23.90
C ASP A 632 -14.63 -5.11 25.03
N ILE A 633 -13.31 -5.06 25.18
CA ILE A 633 -12.56 -5.84 26.16
C ILE A 633 -12.79 -5.30 27.59
N GLU A 634 -13.06 -4.01 27.75
CA GLU A 634 -13.26 -3.41 29.08
C GLU A 634 -14.67 -3.67 29.61
N SER A 635 -15.71 -3.46 28.79
CA SER A 635 -17.10 -3.69 29.20
C SER A 635 -17.58 -5.14 29.05
N TYR A 636 -16.83 -6.00 28.35
CA TYR A 636 -17.17 -7.39 28.03
C TYR A 636 -18.49 -7.55 27.26
N ARG A 637 -18.87 -6.55 26.47
CA ARG A 637 -20.14 -6.50 25.72
C ARG A 637 -19.90 -6.40 24.22
N ILE A 638 -20.84 -6.94 23.45
CA ILE A 638 -20.91 -6.73 22.00
C ILE A 638 -21.40 -5.31 21.77
N VAL A 639 -20.57 -4.48 21.10
CA VAL A 639 -20.85 -3.07 20.83
C VAL A 639 -21.50 -2.88 19.45
N ARG A 640 -21.09 -3.70 18.47
CA ARG A 640 -21.57 -3.65 17.08
C ARG A 640 -21.66 -5.05 16.48
N GLU A 641 -22.60 -5.20 15.56
CA GLU A 641 -22.71 -6.36 14.66
C GLU A 641 -22.75 -5.85 13.22
N LEU A 642 -21.90 -6.41 12.35
CA LEU A 642 -21.74 -5.98 10.97
C LEU A 642 -22.26 -7.09 10.05
N TRP A 643 -23.40 -6.82 9.42
CA TRP A 643 -24.11 -7.72 8.52
C TRP A 643 -23.95 -7.22 7.08
N ALA A 644 -23.17 -7.93 6.27
CA ALA A 644 -23.11 -7.73 4.81
C ALA A 644 -22.40 -8.89 4.07
N CYS A 645 -21.67 -9.77 4.75
CA CYS A 645 -20.93 -10.83 4.07
C CYS A 645 -21.87 -11.93 3.57
N ALA A 646 -21.80 -12.28 2.28
CA ALA A 646 -22.60 -13.34 1.69
C ALA A 646 -21.92 -14.72 1.76
N GLY A 647 -20.58 -14.74 1.85
CA GLY A 647 -19.79 -15.96 2.04
C GLY A 647 -19.02 -15.98 3.36
N GLN A 648 -18.46 -17.13 3.71
CA GLN A 648 -17.61 -17.31 4.89
C GLN A 648 -16.47 -16.29 4.89
N ILE A 649 -16.24 -15.66 6.05
CA ILE A 649 -15.16 -14.69 6.24
C ILE A 649 -13.86 -15.46 6.44
N ASN A 650 -12.89 -15.25 5.55
CA ASN A 650 -11.58 -15.91 5.60
C ASN A 650 -10.65 -15.21 6.60
N ASP A 651 -10.62 -13.88 6.55
CA ASP A 651 -9.81 -13.04 7.43
C ASP A 651 -10.40 -11.63 7.56
N LEU A 652 -9.96 -10.91 8.57
CA LEU A 652 -10.33 -9.53 8.84
C LEU A 652 -9.16 -8.77 9.44
N CYS A 653 -9.14 -7.44 9.33
CA CYS A 653 -8.16 -6.60 10.02
C CYS A 653 -8.73 -5.23 10.39
N PHE A 654 -8.21 -4.65 11.47
CA PHE A 654 -8.46 -3.26 11.81
C PHE A 654 -7.58 -2.32 10.98
N SER A 655 -8.08 -1.13 10.71
CA SER A 655 -7.23 -0.01 10.30
C SER A 655 -6.32 0.44 11.44
N ASN A 656 -5.24 1.14 11.11
CA ASN A 656 -4.26 1.61 12.10
C ASN A 656 -4.86 2.56 13.15
N ASP A 657 -5.83 3.38 12.77
CA ASP A 657 -6.57 4.28 13.67
C ASP A 657 -7.71 3.56 14.44
N GLY A 658 -7.98 2.30 14.14
CA GLY A 658 -9.09 1.53 14.72
C GLY A 658 -10.48 1.96 14.23
N ARG A 659 -10.57 2.86 13.25
CA ARG A 659 -11.84 3.38 12.72
C ARG A 659 -12.53 2.41 11.77
N TRP A 660 -11.77 1.68 10.96
CA TRP A 660 -12.31 0.79 9.94
C TRP A 660 -12.00 -0.67 10.23
N ILE A 661 -12.87 -1.52 9.70
CA ILE A 661 -12.66 -2.96 9.66
C ILE A 661 -12.74 -3.41 8.21
N VAL A 662 -11.67 -4.04 7.75
CA VAL A 662 -11.61 -4.65 6.42
C VAL A 662 -11.86 -6.14 6.57
N THR A 663 -12.80 -6.69 5.82
CA THR A 663 -13.14 -8.11 5.83
C THR A 663 -12.95 -8.71 4.45
N CYS A 664 -12.53 -9.97 4.41
CA CYS A 664 -12.36 -10.73 3.18
C CYS A 664 -13.21 -11.99 3.24
N SER A 665 -14.09 -12.17 2.26
CA SER A 665 -15.03 -13.27 2.20
C SER A 665 -14.81 -14.18 0.99
N MET A 666 -15.29 -15.42 1.10
CA MET A 666 -15.29 -16.43 0.04
C MET A 666 -16.11 -16.04 -1.20
N ASP A 667 -16.99 -15.05 -1.10
CA ASP A 667 -17.70 -14.45 -2.24
C ASP A 667 -16.78 -13.62 -3.18
N SER A 668 -15.50 -13.55 -2.85
CA SER A 668 -14.44 -12.80 -3.53
C SER A 668 -14.59 -11.29 -3.41
N VAL A 669 -15.32 -10.79 -2.40
CA VAL A 669 -15.47 -9.36 -2.13
C VAL A 669 -14.70 -8.99 -0.87
N VAL A 670 -13.93 -7.91 -0.97
CA VAL A 670 -13.30 -7.23 0.16
C VAL A 670 -14.21 -6.06 0.56
N ARG A 671 -14.64 -6.06 1.82
CA ARG A 671 -15.56 -5.04 2.37
C ARG A 671 -14.86 -4.19 3.43
N VAL A 672 -15.21 -2.91 3.49
CA VAL A 672 -14.68 -1.95 4.46
C VAL A 672 -15.83 -1.33 5.23
N PHE A 673 -15.85 -1.53 6.53
CA PHE A 673 -16.87 -1.00 7.44
C PHE A 673 -16.32 0.15 8.26
N ASP A 674 -17.11 1.20 8.43
CA ASP A 674 -16.86 2.24 9.43
C ASP A 674 -17.37 1.77 10.78
N LEU A 675 -16.52 1.78 11.79
CA LEU A 675 -16.87 1.26 13.11
C LEU A 675 -17.77 2.23 13.89
N ALA A 676 -17.58 3.53 13.70
CA ALA A 676 -18.36 4.57 14.37
C ALA A 676 -19.84 4.49 13.94
N THR A 677 -20.08 4.49 12.63
CA THR A 677 -21.43 4.46 12.04
C THR A 677 -21.98 3.05 11.80
N ALA A 678 -21.15 2.00 11.90
CA ALA A 678 -21.48 0.61 11.57
C ALA A 678 -21.95 0.39 10.12
N ASN A 679 -21.57 1.29 9.21
CA ASN A 679 -21.98 1.25 7.80
C ASN A 679 -20.87 0.68 6.91
N LEU A 680 -21.27 0.04 5.82
CA LEU A 680 -20.38 -0.36 4.73
C LEU A 680 -19.98 0.87 3.91
N ILE A 681 -18.69 1.19 3.86
CA ILE A 681 -18.14 2.37 3.16
C ILE A 681 -17.63 2.00 1.76
N ASP A 682 -17.06 0.80 1.60
CA ASP A 682 -16.47 0.37 0.33
C ASP A 682 -16.57 -1.14 0.19
N ALA A 683 -16.76 -1.60 -1.04
CA ALA A 683 -16.85 -3.01 -1.39
C ALA A 683 -16.34 -3.21 -2.82
N PHE A 684 -15.27 -3.98 -2.95
CA PHE A 684 -14.68 -4.29 -4.26
C PHE A 684 -14.40 -5.78 -4.37
N ARG A 685 -14.69 -6.33 -5.55
CA ARG A 685 -14.53 -7.74 -5.86
C ARG A 685 -13.16 -7.99 -6.48
N THR A 686 -12.44 -8.98 -5.97
CA THR A 686 -11.14 -9.44 -6.46
C THR A 686 -11.22 -10.94 -6.77
N ALA A 687 -10.09 -11.60 -7.07
CA ALA A 687 -10.02 -13.06 -6.87
C ALA A 687 -10.28 -13.39 -5.38
N THR A 688 -10.75 -14.60 -5.08
CA THR A 688 -11.06 -15.05 -3.70
C THR A 688 -9.91 -14.70 -2.75
N CYS A 689 -10.16 -13.77 -1.83
CA CYS A 689 -9.15 -13.26 -0.92
C CYS A 689 -9.06 -14.18 0.30
N THR A 690 -7.86 -14.68 0.62
CA THR A 690 -7.65 -15.61 1.74
C THR A 690 -7.18 -14.91 3.00
N ASN A 691 -6.33 -13.89 2.90
CA ASN A 691 -5.83 -13.13 4.05
C ASN A 691 -5.79 -11.63 3.76
N VAL A 692 -5.93 -10.84 4.81
CA VAL A 692 -5.86 -9.38 4.73
C VAL A 692 -5.08 -8.81 5.91
N ALA A 693 -4.15 -7.90 5.60
CA ALA A 693 -3.36 -7.24 6.62
C ALA A 693 -3.24 -5.75 6.33
N PHE A 694 -3.51 -4.93 7.34
CA PHE A 694 -3.33 -3.48 7.28
C PHE A 694 -1.93 -3.09 7.74
N SER A 695 -1.30 -2.15 7.05
CA SER A 695 -0.03 -1.59 7.49
C SER A 695 -0.20 -0.82 8.81
N PRO A 696 0.73 -0.95 9.78
CA PRO A 696 0.77 -0.11 10.98
C PRO A 696 0.96 1.40 10.69
N THR A 697 1.30 1.79 9.46
CA THR A 697 1.31 3.21 9.04
C THR A 697 -0.01 3.67 8.46
N GLY A 698 -0.85 2.73 8.01
CA GLY A 698 -2.11 2.96 7.31
C GLY A 698 -2.01 3.26 5.82
N GLU A 699 -0.79 3.29 5.25
CA GLU A 699 -0.56 3.57 3.83
C GLU A 699 -0.95 2.41 2.91
N HIS A 700 -0.78 1.19 3.41
CA HIS A 700 -0.89 -0.03 2.61
C HIS A 700 -1.86 -1.04 3.20
N LEU A 701 -2.65 -1.67 2.33
CA LEU A 701 -3.41 -2.88 2.59
C LEU A 701 -2.76 -4.02 1.79
N ALA A 702 -2.51 -5.16 2.41
CA ALA A 702 -2.00 -6.35 1.74
C ALA A 702 -3.09 -7.42 1.66
N THR A 703 -3.29 -8.00 0.48
CA THR A 703 -4.25 -9.10 0.23
C THR A 703 -3.55 -10.28 -0.45
N SER A 704 -3.81 -11.49 0.03
CA SER A 704 -3.47 -12.74 -0.67
C SER A 704 -4.71 -13.33 -1.31
N HIS A 705 -4.55 -13.99 -2.47
CA HIS A 705 -5.66 -14.58 -3.21
C HIS A 705 -5.44 -16.07 -3.41
N ALA A 706 -6.53 -16.84 -3.47
CA ALA A 706 -6.46 -18.28 -3.67
C ALA A 706 -5.80 -18.62 -5.02
N GLY A 707 -4.84 -19.55 -5.00
CA GLY A 707 -4.10 -19.98 -6.20
C GLY A 707 -3.01 -19.01 -6.67
N ALA A 708 -2.95 -17.77 -6.16
CA ALA A 708 -1.89 -16.82 -6.49
C ALA A 708 -0.69 -16.97 -5.54
N LEU A 709 0.53 -16.92 -6.10
CA LEU A 709 1.78 -16.97 -5.34
C LEU A 709 2.16 -15.63 -4.72
N GLY A 710 1.69 -14.53 -5.31
CA GLY A 710 2.06 -13.17 -4.96
C GLY A 710 1.05 -12.50 -4.03
N ILE A 711 1.51 -11.45 -3.35
CA ILE A 711 0.68 -10.66 -2.44
C ILE A 711 0.38 -9.33 -3.10
N ASN A 712 -0.89 -8.97 -3.22
CA ASN A 712 -1.33 -7.71 -3.79
C ASN A 712 -1.29 -6.61 -2.73
N ILE A 713 -0.66 -5.49 -3.06
CA ILE A 713 -0.59 -4.31 -2.21
C ILE A 713 -1.48 -3.23 -2.79
N TRP A 714 -2.28 -2.62 -1.93
CA TRP A 714 -3.16 -1.51 -2.22
C TRP A 714 -2.72 -0.29 -1.43
N THR A 715 -2.80 0.89 -2.03
CA THR A 715 -2.56 2.19 -1.38
C THR A 715 -3.87 2.80 -0.92
N ASN A 716 -3.87 3.31 0.32
CA ASN A 716 -5.01 4.02 0.87
C ASN A 716 -5.09 5.45 0.33
N LYS A 717 -6.13 5.75 -0.44
CA LYS A 717 -6.40 7.08 -1.03
C LYS A 717 -6.84 8.10 0.02
N SER A 718 -7.41 7.67 1.15
CA SER A 718 -7.93 8.58 2.18
C SER A 718 -6.84 9.40 2.88
N LEU A 719 -5.59 8.93 2.82
CA LEU A 719 -4.45 9.65 3.38
C LEU A 719 -4.02 10.83 2.51
N TYR A 720 -4.34 10.79 1.21
CA TYR A 720 -3.93 11.80 0.24
C TYR A 720 -5.08 12.72 -0.17
N THR A 721 -6.31 12.22 -0.10
CA THR A 721 -7.53 12.92 -0.53
C THR A 721 -8.65 12.66 0.46
N HIS A 722 -9.44 13.68 0.77
CA HIS A 722 -10.64 13.50 1.58
C HIS A 722 -11.69 12.72 0.78
N ILE A 723 -12.14 11.58 1.31
CA ILE A 723 -13.15 10.74 0.67
C ILE A 723 -14.39 10.77 1.57
N PRO A 724 -15.56 11.19 1.05
CA PRO A 724 -16.78 11.21 1.84
C PRO A 724 -17.19 9.78 2.19
N ILE A 725 -17.37 9.54 3.49
CA ILE A 725 -17.76 8.23 4.04
C ILE A 725 -19.28 8.15 3.97
N GLN A 726 -19.79 7.46 2.96
CA GLN A 726 -21.22 7.23 2.76
C GLN A 726 -21.51 5.74 2.79
N ARG A 727 -22.72 5.37 3.25
CA ARG A 727 -23.18 3.99 3.20
C ARG A 727 -23.38 3.57 1.75
N ILE A 728 -22.80 2.43 1.40
CA ILE A 728 -22.89 1.85 0.06
C ILE A 728 -23.87 0.65 0.06
N ASN A 729 -24.68 0.51 -1.00
CA ASN A 729 -25.55 -0.64 -1.24
C ASN A 729 -24.86 -1.68 -2.12
N GLU A 730 -24.61 -2.87 -1.56
CA GLU A 730 -23.77 -3.92 -2.17
C GLU A 730 -24.15 -4.30 -3.61
N GLU A 731 -25.45 -4.41 -3.92
CA GLU A 731 -25.93 -4.86 -5.23
C GLU A 731 -25.69 -3.87 -6.38
N LYS A 732 -25.61 -2.56 -6.09
CA LYS A 732 -25.49 -1.51 -7.12
C LYS A 732 -24.05 -1.02 -7.33
N SER A 733 -23.13 -1.41 -6.47
CA SER A 733 -21.79 -0.82 -6.40
C SER A 733 -20.68 -1.80 -6.05
N THR A 734 -20.93 -3.11 -6.10
CA THR A 734 -19.85 -4.09 -6.06
C THR A 734 -19.07 -3.97 -7.36
N ILE A 735 -17.87 -3.40 -7.26
CA ILE A 735 -17.00 -3.16 -8.40
C ILE A 735 -16.20 -4.42 -8.68
N ASP A 736 -16.35 -5.00 -9.87
CA ASP A 736 -15.64 -6.21 -10.26
C ASP A 736 -14.24 -5.93 -10.79
N LEU A 737 -13.22 -6.18 -9.96
CA LEU A 737 -11.80 -6.11 -10.33
C LEU A 737 -11.26 -7.46 -10.82
N THR A 738 -12.08 -8.51 -10.93
CA THR A 738 -11.62 -9.85 -11.38
C THR A 738 -11.20 -9.84 -12.85
N ALA A 739 -11.94 -9.11 -13.71
CA ALA A 739 -11.69 -9.05 -15.15
C ALA A 739 -10.84 -7.84 -15.57
N ALA A 740 -10.77 -6.80 -14.75
CA ALA A 740 -10.11 -5.55 -15.10
C ALA A 740 -9.36 -4.96 -13.89
N ALA A 741 -8.30 -5.63 -13.46
CA ALA A 741 -7.16 -4.93 -12.92
C ALA A 741 -6.45 -4.15 -14.06
N CYS A 742 -7.15 -3.21 -14.70
CA CYS A 742 -6.48 -2.10 -15.35
C CYS A 742 -5.88 -1.28 -14.22
N PHE A 743 -4.66 -1.63 -13.81
CA PHE A 743 -3.84 -0.82 -12.94
C PHE A 743 -3.54 0.48 -13.66
N GLU A 744 -4.42 1.46 -13.51
CA GLU A 744 -4.11 2.83 -13.92
C GLU A 744 -2.97 3.37 -13.04
N PRO A 745 -2.00 4.05 -13.66
CA PRO A 745 -0.74 4.41 -13.01
C PRO A 745 -0.95 5.48 -11.93
N SER A 746 -0.75 5.11 -10.66
CA SER A 746 -0.63 6.03 -9.52
C SER A 746 0.70 6.81 -9.46
N ASN A 747 1.42 6.95 -10.59
CA ASN A 747 2.50 7.94 -10.72
C ASN A 747 2.01 9.28 -11.26
N GLN A 748 0.73 9.36 -11.58
CA GLN A 748 0.06 10.58 -11.98
C GLN A 748 -1.05 10.83 -10.96
N LEU A 749 -0.69 11.42 -9.82
CA LEU A 749 -1.57 12.36 -9.12
C LEU A 749 -1.77 13.58 -10.07
N VAL A 750 -2.32 13.35 -11.27
CA VAL A 750 -2.84 14.47 -12.04
C VAL A 750 -4.08 14.89 -11.27
N LEU A 751 -4.02 16.11 -10.77
CA LEU A 751 -5.14 17.01 -10.63
C LEU A 751 -5.84 17.15 -12.00
N ALA A 752 -6.34 16.06 -12.58
CA ALA A 752 -7.12 16.06 -13.81
C ALA A 752 -8.57 15.84 -13.40
N ASP A 753 -9.30 16.95 -13.37
CA ASP A 753 -10.74 17.01 -13.58
C ASP A 753 -11.62 16.03 -12.79
N HIS A 754 -11.43 15.98 -11.47
CA HIS A 754 -12.57 15.71 -10.58
C HIS A 754 -13.51 16.92 -10.42
N ALA A 755 -13.23 18.04 -11.10
CA ALA A 755 -14.10 19.22 -11.16
C ALA A 755 -15.31 19.06 -12.11
N ALA A 756 -15.45 17.95 -12.83
CA ALA A 756 -16.52 17.74 -13.82
C ALA A 756 -17.43 16.53 -13.56
N GLN A 757 -17.44 15.99 -12.33
CA GLN A 757 -18.43 15.00 -11.91
C GLN A 757 -19.38 15.69 -10.93
N GLY A 758 -20.65 15.77 -11.31
CA GLY A 758 -21.68 16.58 -10.65
C GLY A 758 -21.62 16.49 -9.14
N GLU A 759 -21.58 17.65 -8.51
CA GLU A 759 -21.90 17.83 -7.10
C GLU A 759 -23.33 17.33 -6.89
N ASP A 760 -23.46 16.06 -6.49
CA ASP A 760 -24.60 15.65 -5.68
C ASP A 760 -24.45 16.38 -4.34
N ILE A 761 -24.95 17.61 -4.30
CA ILE A 761 -25.18 18.35 -3.06
C ILE A 761 -26.29 17.60 -2.32
N VAL A 762 -25.90 16.63 -1.50
CA VAL A 762 -26.79 15.97 -0.54
C VAL A 762 -26.04 15.90 0.78
N GLU A 763 -26.63 16.57 1.77
CA GLU A 763 -26.14 16.82 3.12
C GLU A 763 -25.31 15.65 3.67
N SER A 764 -23.99 15.83 3.67
CA SER A 764 -23.11 15.15 4.60
C SER A 764 -23.62 15.47 6.00
N VAL A 765 -23.77 14.47 6.86
CA VAL A 765 -23.58 14.69 8.31
C VAL A 765 -22.08 14.95 8.47
N ASP A 766 -21.68 16.14 8.05
CA ASP A 766 -20.34 16.63 8.17
C ASP A 766 -20.09 16.84 9.66
N VAL A 767 -19.22 16.00 10.23
CA VAL A 767 -18.63 16.28 11.55
C VAL A 767 -17.70 17.50 11.45
N GLY A 768 -17.43 18.01 10.23
CA GLY A 768 -17.10 19.40 10.03
C GLY A 768 -18.36 20.25 10.12
N ALA A 769 -18.84 20.52 11.34
CA ALA A 769 -19.85 21.53 11.58
C ALA A 769 -19.44 22.78 10.79
N ALA A 770 -20.14 23.07 9.68
CA ALA A 770 -19.99 24.32 8.96
C ALA A 770 -20.10 25.39 10.04
N ALA A 771 -19.01 26.13 10.29
CA ALA A 771 -18.91 26.98 11.46
C ALA A 771 -20.09 27.94 11.42
N ILE A 772 -21.08 27.69 12.27
CA ILE A 772 -22.26 28.53 12.34
C ILE A 772 -21.75 29.85 12.90
N ASP A 773 -21.72 30.90 12.08
CA ASP A 773 -21.13 32.20 12.42
C ASP A 773 -21.71 32.78 13.74
N GLN A 774 -22.98 32.49 14.03
CA GLN A 774 -23.61 32.80 15.32
C GLN A 774 -24.76 31.83 15.60
N LEU A 775 -24.75 31.21 16.80
CA LEU A 775 -25.79 30.27 17.23
C LEU A 775 -27.11 30.95 17.58
N ASP A 776 -27.06 32.12 18.22
CA ASP A 776 -28.23 32.94 18.57
C ASP A 776 -27.85 34.43 18.62
N ALA A 777 -28.79 35.31 18.29
CA ALA A 777 -28.58 36.76 18.22
C ALA A 777 -28.31 37.40 19.60
N SER A 778 -28.62 36.72 20.70
CA SER A 778 -28.38 37.17 22.08
C SER A 778 -27.01 36.76 22.65
N LEU A 779 -26.25 36.00 21.86
CA LEU A 779 -24.91 35.53 22.20
C LEU A 779 -23.86 36.39 21.51
N LEU A 780 -22.89 36.82 22.32
CA LEU A 780 -21.73 37.54 21.87
C LEU A 780 -20.73 36.59 21.19
N THR A 781 -20.44 36.84 19.92
CA THR A 781 -19.45 36.09 19.14
C THR A 781 -18.19 36.90 18.92
N LEU A 782 -17.07 36.17 18.86
CA LEU A 782 -15.78 36.72 18.45
C LEU A 782 -15.61 36.53 16.95
N SER A 783 -14.71 37.30 16.34
CA SER A 783 -14.42 37.15 14.93
C SER A 783 -13.70 35.84 14.61
N LEU A 784 -13.90 35.36 13.38
CA LEU A 784 -13.15 34.24 12.81
C LEU A 784 -11.70 34.63 12.45
N LEU A 785 -11.32 35.90 12.63
CA LEU A 785 -9.96 36.36 12.34
C LEU A 785 -8.96 35.94 13.43
N PRO A 786 -7.69 35.66 13.07
CA PRO A 786 -6.68 35.31 14.05
C PRO A 786 -6.49 36.42 15.10
N ARG A 787 -6.43 36.04 16.38
CA ARG A 787 -6.21 36.97 17.50
C ARG A 787 -5.01 37.90 17.33
N SER A 788 -3.95 37.41 16.66
CA SER A 788 -2.75 38.18 16.37
C SER A 788 -3.03 39.41 15.52
N ARG A 789 -4.04 39.40 14.64
CA ARG A 789 -4.34 40.48 13.71
C ARG A 789 -4.74 41.77 14.44
N TRP A 790 -5.68 41.68 15.38
CA TRP A 790 -6.16 42.84 16.12
C TRP A 790 -5.26 43.24 17.30
N GLN A 791 -4.55 42.28 17.92
CA GLN A 791 -3.51 42.59 18.89
C GLN A 791 -2.34 43.35 18.25
N THR A 792 -1.99 43.00 17.01
CA THR A 792 -1.00 43.73 16.21
C THR A 792 -1.49 45.13 15.90
N LEU A 793 -2.77 45.29 15.55
CA LEU A 793 -3.36 46.61 15.28
C LEU A 793 -3.24 47.54 16.50
N LEU A 794 -3.54 47.06 17.71
CA LEU A 794 -3.44 47.84 18.95
C LEU A 794 -1.99 48.28 19.25
N ASN A 795 -1.02 47.39 19.00
CA ASN A 795 0.40 47.60 19.31
C ASN A 795 1.26 47.93 18.09
N LEU A 796 0.65 48.40 17.00
CA LEU A 796 1.25 48.45 15.69
C LEU A 796 2.49 49.36 15.63
N GLU A 797 2.46 50.48 16.35
CA GLU A 797 3.58 51.43 16.44
C GLU A 797 4.78 50.83 17.16
N ASN A 798 4.57 50.16 18.29
CA ASN A 798 5.63 49.49 19.05
C ASN A 798 6.27 48.37 18.23
N ILE A 799 5.45 47.62 17.48
CA ILE A 799 5.92 46.56 16.58
C ILE A 799 6.73 47.16 15.42
N ARG A 800 6.24 48.26 14.81
CA ARG A 800 6.98 48.98 13.77
C ARG A 800 8.32 49.50 14.29
N GLN A 801 8.36 50.09 15.48
CA GLN A 801 9.59 50.60 16.10
C GLN A 801 10.60 49.48 16.38
N ARG A 802 10.15 48.35 16.94
CA ARG A 802 10.99 47.16 17.15
C ARG A 802 11.53 46.60 15.85
N ASN A 803 10.73 46.62 14.78
CA ASN A 803 11.11 46.08 13.47
C ASN A 803 11.97 47.06 12.64
N LYS A 804 12.20 48.30 13.09
CA LYS A 804 13.13 49.21 12.40
C LYS A 804 14.56 48.66 12.53
N PRO A 805 15.34 48.57 11.44
CA PRO A 805 16.71 48.10 11.52
C PRO A 805 17.56 49.07 12.35
N ILE A 806 18.50 48.53 13.13
CA ILE A 806 19.38 49.30 14.03
C ILE A 806 20.28 50.25 13.23
N GLN A 807 20.69 49.85 12.02
CA GLN A 807 21.40 50.72 11.06
C GLN A 807 20.47 50.99 9.87
N PRO A 808 20.28 52.26 9.45
CA PRO A 808 19.50 52.57 8.27
C PRO A 808 20.19 52.00 7.02
N PRO A 809 19.45 51.42 6.06
CA PRO A 809 20.05 50.91 4.82
C PRO A 809 20.72 52.03 4.03
N GLU A 810 21.91 51.78 3.48
CA GLU A 810 22.67 52.73 2.68
C GLU A 810 21.91 53.06 1.39
N LYS A 811 21.42 54.31 1.28
CA LYS A 811 20.74 54.79 0.09
C LYS A 811 21.77 55.31 -0.92
N PRO A 812 21.71 54.94 -2.21
CA PRO A 812 22.59 55.51 -3.23
C PRO A 812 22.35 57.02 -3.37
N GLN A 813 23.41 57.80 -3.67
CA GLN A 813 23.34 59.27 -3.73
C GLN A 813 22.39 59.79 -4.84
N ALA A 814 22.18 59.01 -5.90
CA ALA A 814 21.21 59.27 -6.97
C ALA A 814 20.04 58.29 -6.91
N ALA A 815 19.39 58.17 -5.73
CA ALA A 815 18.16 57.39 -5.62
C ALA A 815 17.06 58.06 -6.47
N PRO A 816 16.35 57.32 -7.34
CA PRO A 816 15.23 57.88 -8.08
C PRO A 816 14.15 58.34 -7.09
N PHE A 817 13.73 59.61 -7.21
CA PHE A 817 12.74 60.22 -6.30
C PHE A 817 11.41 59.45 -6.32
N PHE A 818 10.99 58.97 -7.49
CA PHE A 818 9.89 58.03 -7.65
C PHE A 818 10.47 56.63 -7.89
N LEU A 819 10.36 55.75 -6.88
CA LEU A 819 10.62 54.33 -7.07
C LEU A 819 9.57 53.77 -8.05
N GLY A 820 9.98 52.90 -8.98
CA GLY A 820 9.07 52.25 -9.92
C GLY A 820 7.91 51.57 -9.17
N SER A 821 6.67 51.85 -9.58
CA SER A 821 5.44 51.41 -8.90
C SER A 821 5.09 49.94 -9.14
N SER A 822 6.08 49.05 -9.11
CA SER A 822 5.86 47.59 -9.23
C SER A 822 5.06 47.00 -8.05
N LEU A 823 4.95 47.76 -6.95
CA LEU A 823 4.16 47.40 -5.76
C LEU A 823 2.68 47.86 -5.82
N ALA A 824 2.27 48.62 -6.83
CA ALA A 824 0.86 49.02 -6.98
C ALA A 824 0.00 47.97 -7.74
N ILE A 825 0.64 47.02 -8.44
CA ILE A 825 -0.06 45.93 -9.14
C ILE A 825 -0.38 44.78 -8.17
N SER A 826 0.28 44.69 -7.02
CA SER A 826 0.04 43.65 -6.01
C SER A 826 -0.95 44.05 -4.91
N SER A 827 -1.48 45.28 -4.91
CA SER A 827 -2.46 45.72 -3.91
C SER A 827 -3.91 45.80 -4.38
N GLN A 828 -4.25 45.38 -5.61
CA GLN A 828 -5.63 45.28 -6.08
C GLN A 828 -5.79 44.18 -7.14
N ASN A 829 -5.89 42.92 -6.72
CA ASN A 829 -6.65 41.89 -7.45
C ASN A 829 -6.82 40.64 -6.57
N SER A 830 -7.77 40.72 -5.65
CA SER A 830 -8.44 39.54 -5.08
C SER A 830 -9.89 39.50 -5.56
N ASN A 831 -10.10 39.68 -6.88
CA ASN A 831 -11.34 39.30 -7.55
C ASN A 831 -11.04 38.01 -8.34
N PRO A 832 -11.64 36.86 -8.01
CA PRO A 832 -11.22 35.57 -8.55
C PRO A 832 -11.73 35.23 -9.97
N ASP A 833 -12.34 36.16 -10.71
CA ASP A 833 -13.21 35.82 -11.86
C ASP A 833 -12.88 36.47 -13.22
N ARG A 834 -11.61 36.71 -13.56
CA ARG A 834 -11.26 36.97 -14.98
C ARG A 834 -9.97 36.26 -15.43
N PRO A 835 -10.02 35.46 -16.52
CA PRO A 835 -8.82 34.83 -17.07
C PRO A 835 -7.99 35.85 -17.83
N THR A 836 -6.69 35.92 -17.51
CA THR A 836 -5.70 36.75 -18.21
C THR A 836 -5.05 35.99 -19.36
N GLU A 837 -5.13 36.54 -20.58
CA GLU A 837 -4.33 36.11 -21.73
C GLU A 837 -2.86 36.56 -21.60
N PRO A 838 -1.91 35.86 -22.26
CA PRO A 838 -0.48 36.16 -22.13
C PRO A 838 -0.08 37.26 -23.12
N GLN A 839 0.50 38.36 -22.63
CA GLN A 839 1.17 39.34 -23.49
C GLN A 839 2.66 39.46 -23.15
N HIS A 840 3.44 39.48 -24.22
CA HIS A 840 4.89 39.42 -24.29
C HIS A 840 5.61 40.58 -23.61
N GLU A 841 6.73 40.26 -22.96
CA GLU A 841 7.73 41.20 -22.46
C GLU A 841 8.44 41.93 -23.61
N THR A 842 8.26 43.25 -23.69
CA THR A 842 9.30 44.16 -24.20
C THR A 842 9.29 45.44 -23.38
N GLY A 843 10.41 45.70 -22.70
CA GLY A 843 10.61 46.88 -21.88
C GLY A 843 10.53 48.16 -22.69
N ILE A 844 9.59 49.03 -22.33
CA ILE A 844 9.60 50.44 -22.71
C ILE A 844 9.59 51.24 -21.41
N ILE A 845 10.71 51.90 -21.14
CA ILE A 845 10.89 52.86 -20.06
C ILE A 845 10.07 54.10 -20.46
N ALA A 846 8.97 54.36 -19.76
CA ALA A 846 8.23 55.61 -19.90
C ALA A 846 9.15 56.79 -19.51
N THR A 847 9.40 57.70 -20.44
CA THR A 847 10.23 58.88 -20.24
C THR A 847 9.43 60.01 -19.60
N MET A 848 10.12 60.95 -18.95
CA MET A 848 9.62 62.02 -18.07
C MET A 848 8.55 62.98 -18.67
N ALA A 849 8.09 62.77 -19.90
CA ALA A 849 7.07 63.58 -20.55
C ALA A 849 5.62 63.21 -20.15
N ASP A 850 5.36 61.97 -19.71
CA ASP A 850 3.99 61.52 -19.38
C ASP A 850 3.54 61.93 -17.96
N VAL A 851 4.47 62.29 -17.08
CA VAL A 851 4.17 62.67 -15.68
C VAL A 851 3.62 64.11 -15.57
N GLN A 852 3.77 64.94 -16.60
CA GLN A 852 3.24 66.31 -16.61
C GLN A 852 1.74 66.42 -16.99
N SER A 853 1.03 65.29 -17.12
CA SER A 853 -0.41 65.28 -17.45
C SER A 853 -1.29 64.48 -16.49
N LEU A 854 -0.89 64.33 -15.22
CA LEU A 854 -1.78 63.83 -14.18
C LEU A 854 -2.73 64.95 -13.70
N PRO A 855 -4.06 64.85 -13.93
CA PRO A 855 -5.01 65.82 -13.40
C PRO A 855 -5.06 65.73 -11.86
N PRO A 856 -5.43 66.81 -11.16
CA PRO A 856 -5.59 66.86 -9.69
C PRO A 856 -6.83 66.07 -9.20
N SER A 857 -7.16 64.94 -9.84
CA SER A 857 -8.35 64.12 -9.56
C SER A 857 -8.07 62.84 -8.77
N ALA A 858 -6.81 62.43 -8.56
CA ALA A 858 -6.47 61.20 -7.83
C ALA A 858 -6.77 61.28 -6.32
N ASP A 859 -6.55 62.44 -5.67
CA ASP A 859 -6.95 62.65 -4.28
C ASP A 859 -8.49 62.64 -4.14
N ARG A 860 -9.20 63.19 -5.14
CA ARG A 860 -10.67 63.15 -5.19
C ARG A 860 -11.24 61.75 -5.44
N GLU A 861 -10.51 60.84 -6.09
CA GLU A 861 -10.98 59.47 -6.36
C GLU A 861 -10.84 58.53 -5.14
N ARG A 862 -9.79 58.67 -4.32
CA ARG A 862 -9.68 57.94 -3.05
C ARG A 862 -10.66 58.43 -1.99
N ASP A 863 -10.82 59.75 -1.86
CA ASP A 863 -11.85 60.34 -1.01
C ASP A 863 -13.24 59.89 -1.46
N ARG A 864 -13.48 59.74 -2.77
CA ARG A 864 -14.72 59.16 -3.32
C ARG A 864 -14.90 57.68 -2.98
N GLN A 865 -13.85 56.87 -2.89
CA GLN A 865 -13.98 55.45 -2.53
C GLN A 865 -14.32 55.25 -1.04
N ILE A 866 -13.64 55.96 -0.13
CA ILE A 866 -13.91 55.88 1.31
C ILE A 866 -15.32 56.44 1.61
N SER A 867 -15.62 57.63 1.08
CA SER A 867 -16.96 58.22 1.19
C SER A 867 -18.03 57.38 0.48
N SER A 868 -17.72 56.70 -0.63
CA SER A 868 -18.65 55.77 -1.30
C SER A 868 -18.91 54.50 -0.50
N ILE A 869 -17.93 53.96 0.22
CA ILE A 869 -18.12 52.80 1.11
C ILE A 869 -18.91 53.20 2.36
N LEU A 870 -18.69 54.41 2.88
CA LEU A 870 -19.41 54.97 4.02
C LEU A 870 -20.83 55.44 3.68
N SER A 871 -21.10 55.82 2.41
CA SER A 871 -22.42 56.28 1.95
C SER A 871 -23.27 55.20 1.30
N SER A 872 -22.67 54.07 0.86
CA SER A 872 -23.38 52.91 0.33
C SER A 872 -23.91 51.96 1.41
N SER A 873 -23.75 52.30 2.70
CA SER A 873 -23.99 51.37 3.81
C SER A 873 -25.47 51.24 4.17
N ASP A 874 -26.03 50.04 3.96
CA ASP A 874 -27.24 49.57 4.63
C ASP A 874 -26.96 49.33 6.14
N PRO A 875 -27.92 49.60 7.06
CA PRO A 875 -27.75 49.30 8.48
C PRO A 875 -27.55 47.79 8.68
N PRO A 876 -26.64 47.34 9.57
CA PRO A 876 -26.40 45.92 9.78
C PRO A 876 -27.67 45.26 10.32
N THR A 877 -28.09 44.20 9.65
CA THR A 877 -29.21 43.34 10.04
C THR A 877 -28.66 42.04 10.62
N PRO A 878 -29.43 41.28 11.43
CA PRO A 878 -28.95 40.02 12.01
C PRO A 878 -28.49 38.98 10.97
N THR A 879 -28.88 39.13 9.70
CA THR A 879 -28.53 38.22 8.60
C THR A 879 -27.47 38.77 7.63
N SER A 880 -27.15 40.06 7.64
CA SER A 880 -26.22 40.68 6.69
C SER A 880 -25.27 41.68 7.37
N THR A 881 -23.96 41.46 7.24
CA THR A 881 -22.90 42.35 7.74
C THR A 881 -22.76 43.55 6.81
N SER A 882 -22.57 44.75 7.37
CA SER A 882 -22.40 45.96 6.56
C SER A 882 -21.18 45.84 5.62
N THR A 883 -21.29 46.41 4.43
CA THR A 883 -20.24 46.42 3.40
C THR A 883 -18.91 46.98 3.93
N LEU A 884 -18.99 47.96 4.82
CA LEU A 884 -17.84 48.54 5.52
C LEU A 884 -17.14 47.53 6.42
N ILE A 885 -17.88 46.74 7.19
CA ILE A 885 -17.28 45.79 8.13
C ILE A 885 -16.66 44.62 7.38
N GLN A 886 -17.31 44.13 6.32
CA GLN A 886 -16.70 43.14 5.43
C GLN A 886 -15.39 43.68 4.81
N HIS A 887 -15.37 44.96 4.40
CA HIS A 887 -14.16 45.61 3.92
C HIS A 887 -13.08 45.68 5.01
N LEU A 888 -13.39 46.14 6.22
CA LEU A 888 -12.44 46.19 7.34
C LEU A 888 -11.90 44.81 7.73
N LEU A 889 -12.74 43.76 7.68
CA LEU A 889 -12.34 42.38 7.95
C LEU A 889 -11.35 41.85 6.89
N SER A 890 -11.45 42.33 5.64
CA SER A 890 -10.52 41.95 4.57
C SER A 890 -9.15 42.63 4.70
N LEU A 891 -9.07 43.81 5.35
CA LEU A 891 -7.85 44.61 5.40
C LEU A 891 -6.77 44.05 6.35
N PRO A 892 -5.48 44.19 6.00
CA PRO A 892 -4.38 43.93 6.94
C PRO A 892 -4.26 45.06 7.98
N PRO A 893 -3.70 44.79 9.18
CA PRO A 893 -3.64 45.77 10.27
C PRO A 893 -3.03 47.12 9.91
N SER A 894 -2.01 47.15 9.04
CA SER A 894 -1.38 48.40 8.59
C SER A 894 -2.27 49.24 7.67
N ALA A 895 -3.11 48.59 6.86
CA ALA A 895 -4.07 49.27 6.00
C ALA A 895 -5.29 49.70 6.81
N THR A 896 -5.71 48.91 7.80
CA THR A 896 -6.75 49.30 8.76
C THR A 896 -6.33 50.53 9.58
N ASP A 897 -5.10 50.58 10.09
CA ASP A 897 -4.53 51.77 10.77
C ASP A 897 -4.51 53.00 9.85
N LEU A 898 -4.10 52.82 8.60
CA LEU A 898 -4.12 53.90 7.59
C LEU A 898 -5.54 54.36 7.25
N PHE A 899 -6.47 53.42 7.10
CA PHE A 899 -7.88 53.70 6.83
C PHE A 899 -8.49 54.52 7.98
N ILE A 900 -8.32 54.07 9.23
CA ILE A 900 -8.84 54.80 10.41
C ILE A 900 -8.20 56.19 10.54
N ARG A 901 -6.91 56.33 10.23
CA ARG A 901 -6.19 57.61 10.28
C ARG A 901 -6.57 58.58 9.16
N SER A 902 -7.09 58.09 8.03
CA SER A 902 -7.48 58.91 6.87
C SER A 902 -8.94 59.36 6.89
N LEU A 903 -9.72 58.98 7.89
CA LEU A 903 -11.12 59.41 8.04
C LEU A 903 -11.23 60.92 8.27
N SER A 904 -12.15 61.58 7.56
CA SER A 904 -12.45 62.99 7.75
C SER A 904 -13.39 63.25 8.94
N LEU A 905 -13.37 64.47 9.49
CA LEU A 905 -14.22 64.85 10.63
C LEU A 905 -15.72 64.71 10.37
N SER A 906 -16.16 64.84 9.11
CA SER A 906 -17.55 64.63 8.69
C SER A 906 -17.94 63.15 8.63
N GLU A 907 -16.98 62.25 8.43
CA GLU A 907 -17.19 60.81 8.24
C GLU A 907 -17.10 60.01 9.54
N LEU A 908 -16.38 60.52 10.55
CA LEU A 908 -16.21 59.88 11.85
C LEU A 908 -17.53 59.51 12.56
N PRO A 909 -18.57 60.38 12.62
CA PRO A 909 -19.84 60.01 13.25
C PRO A 909 -20.51 58.83 12.54
N THR A 910 -20.49 58.79 11.21
CA THR A 910 -21.07 57.69 10.42
C THR A 910 -20.31 56.39 10.65
N PHE A 911 -18.97 56.45 10.68
CA PHE A 911 -18.13 55.30 10.97
C PHE A 911 -18.41 54.71 12.37
N ILE A 912 -18.48 55.58 13.40
CA ILE A 912 -18.77 55.16 14.78
C ILE A 912 -20.18 54.58 14.89
N ASN A 913 -21.18 55.19 14.26
CA ASN A 913 -22.55 54.66 14.27
C ASN A 913 -22.65 53.27 13.63
N ILE A 914 -21.89 53.01 12.57
CA ILE A 914 -21.82 51.67 11.95
C ILE A 914 -21.19 50.67 12.93
N LEU A 915 -20.09 51.02 13.60
CA LEU A 915 -19.48 50.18 14.63
C LEU A 915 -20.44 49.91 15.82
N THR A 916 -21.16 50.93 16.28
CA THR A 916 -22.18 50.81 17.33
C THR A 916 -23.31 49.88 16.90
N SER A 917 -23.77 49.99 15.66
CA SER A 917 -24.82 49.12 15.14
C SER A 917 -24.36 47.66 15.00
N HIS A 918 -23.09 47.40 14.70
CA HIS A 918 -22.53 46.05 14.71
C HIS A 918 -22.29 45.52 16.12
N LEU A 919 -21.94 46.38 17.06
CA LEU A 919 -21.84 45.99 18.47
C LEU A 919 -23.21 45.52 19.00
N ARG A 920 -24.31 46.16 18.55
CA ARG A 920 -25.69 45.74 18.89
C ARG A 920 -26.09 44.38 18.32
N THR A 921 -25.45 43.92 17.24
CA THR A 921 -25.65 42.55 16.72
C THR A 921 -24.83 41.51 17.49
N GLN A 922 -24.01 41.95 18.46
CA GLN A 922 -23.17 41.13 19.32
C GLN A 922 -22.17 40.25 18.53
N ARG A 923 -21.70 40.74 17.38
CA ARG A 923 -20.68 40.08 16.54
C ARG A 923 -19.35 40.80 16.57
N ASP A 924 -18.27 40.05 16.39
CA ASP A 924 -16.90 40.56 16.27
C ASP A 924 -16.52 41.55 17.38
N TYR A 925 -16.98 41.28 18.62
CA TYR A 925 -16.89 42.22 19.75
C TYR A 925 -15.46 42.75 19.97
N GLU A 926 -14.46 41.87 19.90
CA GLU A 926 -13.07 42.24 20.09
C GLU A 926 -12.54 43.12 18.95
N LEU A 927 -12.97 42.88 17.71
CA LEU A 927 -12.54 43.69 16.57
C LEU A 927 -13.16 45.07 16.63
N VAL A 928 -14.47 45.17 16.87
CA VAL A 928 -15.15 46.45 17.04
C VAL A 928 -14.48 47.28 18.13
N ASN A 929 -14.19 46.66 19.27
CA ASN A 929 -13.50 47.33 20.36
C ASN A 929 -12.06 47.71 20.02
N THR A 930 -11.33 46.91 19.24
CA THR A 930 -9.98 47.28 18.79
C THR A 930 -9.99 48.40 17.76
N TRP A 931 -10.93 48.41 16.81
CA TRP A 931 -11.10 49.50 15.85
C TRP A 931 -11.47 50.79 16.58
N MET A 932 -12.41 50.72 17.54
CA MET A 932 -12.76 51.87 18.35
C MET A 932 -11.60 52.34 19.22
N ALA A 933 -10.82 51.44 19.82
CA ALA A 933 -9.62 51.81 20.58
C ALA A 933 -8.59 52.57 19.72
N VAL A 934 -8.41 52.18 18.45
CA VAL A 934 -7.55 52.91 17.51
C VAL A 934 -8.15 54.25 17.12
N VAL A 935 -9.46 54.33 16.87
CA VAL A 935 -10.16 55.60 16.60
C VAL A 935 -9.95 56.57 17.76
N LEU A 936 -10.18 56.12 18.99
CA LEU A 936 -9.99 56.92 20.21
C LEU A 936 -8.52 57.33 20.39
N LYS A 937 -7.56 56.46 20.06
CA LYS A 937 -6.13 56.77 20.16
C LYS A 937 -5.67 57.81 19.12
N VAL A 938 -6.21 57.77 17.90
CA VAL A 938 -5.78 58.64 16.79
C VAL A 938 -6.52 59.98 16.78
N HIS A 939 -7.81 60.01 17.10
CA HIS A 939 -8.69 61.18 16.95
C HIS A 939 -9.14 61.79 18.29
N SER A 940 -8.43 61.52 19.40
CA SER A 940 -8.82 61.95 20.77
C SER A 940 -9.09 63.44 20.93
N GLU A 941 -8.27 64.30 20.30
CA GLU A 941 -8.37 65.75 20.39
C GLU A 941 -9.69 66.26 19.79
N TYR A 942 -10.07 65.72 18.62
CA TYR A 942 -11.27 66.13 17.89
C TYR A 942 -12.59 65.67 18.52
N ILE A 943 -12.57 64.59 19.31
CA ILE A 943 -13.75 64.08 20.02
C ILE A 943 -14.23 65.10 21.08
N SER A 944 -13.30 65.86 21.66
CA SER A 944 -13.64 66.90 22.64
C SER A 944 -14.10 68.21 21.99
N GLU A 945 -13.72 68.48 20.74
CA GLU A 945 -14.03 69.74 20.06
C GLU A 945 -15.34 69.68 19.23
N VAL A 946 -15.70 68.52 18.71
CA VAL A 946 -16.85 68.35 17.80
C VAL A 946 -18.01 67.63 18.49
N ASP A 947 -19.12 68.35 18.71
CA ASP A 947 -20.30 67.82 19.40
C ASP A 947 -20.98 66.63 18.71
N SER A 948 -20.92 66.52 17.38
CA SER A 948 -21.53 65.39 16.64
C SER A 948 -20.78 64.08 16.84
N VAL A 949 -19.44 64.13 16.88
CA VAL A 949 -18.58 62.97 17.15
C VAL A 949 -18.73 62.57 18.62
N ARG A 950 -18.78 63.54 19.54
CA ARG A 950 -18.99 63.28 20.97
C ARG A 950 -20.26 62.47 21.22
N LYS A 951 -21.38 62.87 20.61
CA LYS A 951 -22.67 62.15 20.75
C LYS A 951 -22.59 60.71 20.22
N ALA A 952 -21.91 60.48 19.09
CA ALA A 952 -21.73 59.13 18.54
C ALA A 952 -20.87 58.24 19.45
N VAL A 953 -19.81 58.80 20.06
CA VAL A 953 -18.96 58.10 21.04
C VAL A 953 -19.72 57.81 22.33
N GLU A 954 -20.55 58.74 22.83
CA GLU A 954 -21.41 58.54 24.00
C GLU A 954 -22.41 57.39 23.77
N GLU A 955 -23.03 57.33 22.58
CA GLU A 955 -23.94 56.25 22.20
C GLU A 955 -23.22 54.89 22.15
N TRP A 956 -22.04 54.84 21.52
CA TRP A 956 -21.21 53.63 21.51
C TRP A 956 -20.82 53.19 22.93
N SER A 957 -20.36 54.13 23.76
CA SER A 957 -19.91 53.87 25.13
C SER A 957 -21.03 53.31 26.00
N LYS A 958 -22.28 53.73 25.77
CA LYS A 958 -23.44 53.17 26.48
C LYS A 958 -23.65 51.70 26.11
N VAL A 959 -23.67 51.39 24.81
CA VAL A 959 -23.87 50.01 24.32
C VAL A 959 -22.71 49.10 24.76
N ASN A 960 -21.46 49.57 24.66
CA ASN A 960 -20.30 48.80 25.10
C ASN A 960 -20.30 48.59 26.62
N GLY A 961 -20.70 49.60 27.42
CA GLY A 961 -20.77 49.49 28.87
C GLY A 961 -21.81 48.47 29.37
N GLU A 962 -22.94 48.34 28.66
CA GLU A 962 -23.96 47.32 28.96
C GLU A 962 -23.42 45.90 28.72
N GLU A 963 -22.74 45.66 27.59
CA GLU A 963 -22.13 44.36 27.29
C GLU A 963 -20.88 44.07 28.13
N GLU A 964 -20.06 45.08 28.44
CA GLU A 964 -18.88 44.95 29.29
C GLU A 964 -19.26 44.53 30.70
N GLN A 965 -20.28 45.14 31.31
CA GLN A 965 -20.77 44.73 32.63
C GLN A 965 -21.30 43.30 32.64
N ARG A 966 -22.02 42.91 31.58
CA ARG A 966 -22.53 41.54 31.40
C ARG A 966 -21.38 40.54 31.30
N LEU A 967 -20.35 40.86 30.51
CA LEU A 967 -19.17 40.01 30.32
C LEU A 967 -18.30 39.96 31.57
N ASP A 968 -18.02 41.08 32.22
CA ASP A 968 -17.14 41.14 33.40
C ASP A 968 -17.75 40.43 34.61
N ALA A 969 -19.08 40.53 34.80
CA ALA A 969 -19.78 39.73 35.80
C ALA A 969 -19.63 38.22 35.55
N MET A 970 -19.71 37.79 34.28
CA MET A 970 -19.62 36.38 33.90
C MET A 970 -18.17 35.86 33.98
N VAL A 971 -17.23 36.57 33.38
CA VAL A 971 -15.80 36.21 33.37
C VAL A 971 -15.22 36.32 34.78
N GLY A 972 -15.58 37.37 35.53
CA GLY A 972 -15.18 37.56 36.92
C GLY A 972 -15.72 36.45 37.84
N TYR A 973 -16.98 36.05 37.67
CA TYR A 973 -17.54 34.89 38.38
C TYR A 973 -16.80 33.60 38.03
N VAL A 974 -16.63 33.30 36.75
CA VAL A 974 -15.95 32.06 36.31
C VAL A 974 -14.50 32.04 36.76
N SER A 975 -13.75 33.13 36.62
CA SER A 975 -12.35 33.20 37.05
C SER A 975 -12.23 33.15 38.58
N GLY A 976 -13.08 33.89 39.31
CA GLY A 976 -13.11 33.84 40.77
C GLY A 976 -13.43 32.45 41.32
N VAL A 977 -14.41 31.76 40.72
CA VAL A 977 -14.82 30.42 41.16
C VAL A 977 -13.86 29.35 40.68
N VAL A 978 -13.42 29.34 39.42
CA VAL A 978 -12.55 28.28 38.87
C VAL A 978 -11.10 28.49 39.28
N ASP A 979 -10.53 29.68 39.05
CA ASP A 979 -9.12 29.97 39.32
C ASP A 979 -8.87 30.35 40.77
N GLY A 980 -9.78 31.12 41.38
CA GLY A 980 -9.64 31.57 42.77
C GLY A 980 -10.04 30.51 43.80
N TRP A 981 -11.16 29.81 43.58
CA TRP A 981 -11.73 28.92 44.58
C TRP A 981 -11.51 27.43 44.27
N LEU A 982 -12.07 26.87 43.20
CA LEU A 982 -12.04 25.42 42.92
C LEU A 982 -10.63 24.85 42.76
N ARG A 983 -9.69 25.60 42.19
CA ARG A 983 -8.30 25.15 41.97
C ARG A 983 -7.42 25.23 43.21
N SER A 984 -7.71 26.14 44.16
CA SER A 984 -6.88 26.39 45.35
C SER A 984 -7.60 26.31 46.68
N ALA A 985 -8.88 25.93 46.71
CA ALA A 985 -9.64 25.68 47.93
C ALA A 985 -9.01 24.49 48.68
N ARG A 986 -8.18 24.83 49.67
CA ARG A 986 -7.79 23.94 50.76
C ARG A 986 -8.69 24.17 51.95
#